data_AF-K9PXV9-F1
#
_entry.id   AF-K9PXV9-F1
#
_cell.length_a   1.000
_cell.length_b   1.000
_cell.length_c   1.000
_cell.angle_alpha   90.00
_cell.angle_beta   90.00
_cell.angle_gamma   90.00
#
_symmetry.space_group_name_H-M   'P 1'
#
loop_
_entity.id
_entity.type
_entity.pdbx_description
1 polymer ?
#
loop_
_entity_poly.entity_id
_entity_poly.type
_entity_poly.pdbx_seq_one_letter_code
_entity_poly.pdbx_strand_id
1 'polypeptide(L)'
;MTIQDSKQPLLLLFITGLVLGLPQQVLSQSITSAPDGTGTIINYNGDTYQIDGGTRAGLNLFHSFQDFGLEPSEVANFLSDDSIDNILGRVTGGDPSIVQGLLQVSGGNSNLFLTNPAGWIFTDDAGVDVSGSFGVTTANRIGFSNGFFNSAGDNDYAALSGNPTSLIFDSTQPGAIFNGANLEIDNGSLWMVGGSVISTGSLTAPNGTITLAAVPGESQVQLSHDSMVLSLLLDAVPSDTLPTDAANGIRPVDLPSYLNSTDSLGNASELEVDADGNLWLVGSQMRIEEGDVIIGDRLTAEAVNLLAAEQVLPTESGLVTGDITVVRYPKVGNDLTYNFIDSLIEDPESFLYGGEQGSISTIVTTDQNGIEVITEKLGAIATDNGELDGLRIVGEGNEADFWLGNAWVSEETIDNYSSQLASWSGALAEGADLLLYSCLTASDLRGENFVNTFADLTGMDVAASTNLTGSAALGGDWNLEYQTGSIETGIGFETSVIENFTDTLVVFTATDATSLIAAINTANGNAVTDTINLANDITLTAIDNATNGDNGLPSVTATERLTINGMGNTISRDAGAPGFRLLHVSLGGDLEVNETTLSGGLANSGGFFGPGNNGGAVFNLGTLSVNDSIVSGNEADADGGGIYSFGSITGGALATITSSTISGNTAGSTGGGISNSAFTGGPTNTPNAAVMTIENSTIINNSANTGGGISNFGQNADNSAVMRVNNSTISGNTASFAGGGLYNRGQSSSQGATLIITNSTVVQNETTLIGGQSGGVHNTGVFGGPNTGRLIVGNSVIAQNTATQTPDVGHDVPFVSSPVVDEGHNFIGIDEQGLFTVSTLIGSITTPLDPDLLPLGDYGGLTQTFAFGSNSPLLNAGSDALATAAGLTKDQRGANRFNGTVDIGAFESQGYSLIPTTGDAQSTDVETAFGTALAVQLVENFVNTPLPIADIDVTFTANTGASGASGTPTISNVVTDNTGLATSTSVITANAEAGDFTVTASSSDIEDGFFTLTNIALPPEPEPEPEPEPEPIISETQREAIQNLFDSNESTTTGLAEQSLEESASQVIPTTQLLDTASGAEAGSDETTDNEEECSVDGSGEGC
;
A
#
# COMPACT_ATOMS: atom_id res chain seq x y z
N MET A 1 -44.59 48.70 26.63
CA MET A 1 -45.52 49.71 27.19
C MET A 1 -46.88 49.05 27.29
N THR A 2 -47.49 49.20 28.46
CA THR A 2 -48.61 48.50 29.09
C THR A 2 -49.98 48.71 28.41
N ILE A 3 -50.97 47.85 28.74
CA ILE A 3 -52.20 48.15 29.53
C ILE A 3 -52.97 46.81 29.73
N GLN A 4 -53.04 46.31 30.97
CA GLN A 4 -54.24 46.07 31.85
C GLN A 4 -55.32 45.10 31.31
N ASP A 5 -56.01 44.26 32.09
CA ASP A 5 -56.38 44.34 33.51
C ASP A 5 -56.81 42.99 34.13
N SER A 6 -56.65 42.94 35.45
CA SER A 6 -57.20 42.12 36.54
C SER A 6 -58.19 40.93 36.35
N LYS A 7 -57.75 39.76 36.86
CA LYS A 7 -58.24 38.96 38.02
C LYS A 7 -59.78 38.73 38.28
N GLN A 8 -60.15 37.43 38.13
CA GLN A 8 -60.75 36.50 39.14
C GLN A 8 -62.28 36.52 39.47
N PRO A 9 -62.89 35.43 40.02
CA PRO A 9 -63.46 34.31 39.24
C PRO A 9 -64.88 33.90 39.71
N LEU A 10 -65.53 32.92 39.07
CA LEU A 10 -66.39 32.00 39.80
C LEU A 10 -66.36 30.58 39.21
N LEU A 11 -66.13 29.67 40.14
CA LEU A 11 -65.88 28.24 40.07
C LEU A 11 -67.13 27.45 39.65
N LEU A 12 -66.99 26.51 38.70
CA LEU A 12 -67.59 25.18 38.87
C LEU A 12 -66.75 24.11 38.16
N LEU A 13 -66.35 23.13 38.96
CA LEU A 13 -65.40 22.05 38.70
C LEU A 13 -66.08 20.90 37.92
N PHE A 14 -65.50 20.49 36.79
CA PHE A 14 -65.56 19.13 36.27
C PHE A 14 -64.15 18.76 35.79
N ILE A 15 -63.60 17.70 36.36
CA ILE A 15 -62.28 17.16 36.03
C ILE A 15 -62.44 16.20 34.85
N THR A 16 -61.78 16.50 33.73
CA THR A 16 -61.37 15.53 32.70
C THR A 16 -59.92 15.82 32.36
N GLY A 17 -59.06 14.80 32.53
CA GLY A 17 -57.61 14.88 32.42
C GLY A 17 -57.16 15.20 31.00
N LEU A 18 -56.20 16.12 30.93
CA LEU A 18 -55.37 16.46 29.78
C LEU A 18 -54.12 15.57 29.86
N VAL A 19 -53.92 14.67 28.91
CA VAL A 19 -52.61 14.05 28.67
C VAL A 19 -51.92 14.93 27.62
N LEU A 20 -50.91 15.67 28.06
CA LEU A 20 -49.93 16.32 27.21
C LEU A 20 -49.03 15.23 26.61
N GLY A 21 -48.92 15.17 25.28
CA GLY A 21 -47.94 14.32 24.60
C GLY A 21 -46.54 14.87 24.84
N LEU A 22 -45.76 14.19 25.66
CA LEU A 22 -44.31 14.30 25.68
C LEU A 22 -43.75 13.56 24.44
N PRO A 23 -42.63 13.98 23.84
CA PRO A 23 -41.95 13.15 22.84
C PRO A 23 -41.65 11.78 23.47
N GLN A 24 -42.09 10.71 22.82
CA GLN A 24 -41.74 9.34 23.23
C GLN A 24 -40.28 9.11 22.85
N GLN A 25 -39.46 8.71 23.82
CA GLN A 25 -38.13 8.17 23.53
C GLN A 25 -38.31 6.86 22.74
N VAL A 26 -37.66 6.77 21.58
CA VAL A 26 -37.46 5.49 20.90
C VAL A 26 -36.27 4.84 21.59
N LEU A 27 -36.54 3.81 22.39
CA LEU A 27 -35.49 2.95 22.99
C LEU A 27 -35.11 1.89 21.96
N SER A 28 -33.90 1.33 22.08
CA SER A 28 -33.53 0.19 21.27
C SER A 28 -34.44 -1.00 21.59
N GLN A 29 -34.79 -1.77 20.57
CA GLN A 29 -35.62 -2.97 20.70
C GLN A 29 -34.77 -4.16 21.15
N SER A 30 -35.19 -4.90 22.17
CA SER A 30 -34.47 -6.10 22.64
C SER A 30 -34.42 -7.18 21.56
N ILE A 31 -33.36 -8.00 21.52
CA ILE A 31 -33.27 -9.11 20.56
C ILE A 31 -34.25 -10.24 20.93
N THR A 32 -35.13 -10.58 19.98
CA THR A 32 -36.13 -11.65 20.14
C THR A 32 -36.09 -12.63 18.97
N SER A 33 -36.29 -13.93 19.23
CA SER A 33 -36.22 -14.94 18.17
C SER A 33 -37.53 -15.03 17.39
N ALA A 34 -37.43 -15.26 16.08
CA ALA A 34 -38.59 -15.43 15.22
C ALA A 34 -39.24 -16.82 15.41
N PRO A 35 -40.58 -16.93 15.50
CA PRO A 35 -41.28 -18.20 15.63
C PRO A 35 -41.50 -18.89 14.27
N ASP A 36 -40.45 -19.04 13.47
CA ASP A 36 -40.50 -19.47 12.06
C ASP A 36 -39.86 -20.84 11.78
N GLY A 37 -39.39 -21.53 12.83
CA GLY A 37 -38.78 -22.85 12.71
C GLY A 37 -37.28 -22.86 12.44
N THR A 38 -36.62 -21.69 12.35
CA THR A 38 -35.15 -21.57 12.20
C THR A 38 -34.40 -22.12 13.41
N GLY A 39 -35.05 -22.19 14.58
CA GLY A 39 -34.48 -22.78 15.77
C GLY A 39 -33.48 -21.88 16.50
N THR A 40 -33.50 -20.57 16.27
CA THR A 40 -32.67 -19.59 16.99
C THR A 40 -33.03 -19.56 18.47
N ILE A 41 -32.01 -19.73 19.32
CA ILE A 41 -32.12 -19.72 20.77
C ILE A 41 -31.40 -18.48 21.29
N ILE A 42 -32.08 -17.68 22.10
CA ILE A 42 -31.51 -16.47 22.71
C ILE A 42 -31.56 -16.63 24.22
N ASN A 43 -30.40 -16.60 24.86
CA ASN A 43 -30.26 -16.61 26.32
C ASN A 43 -29.70 -15.28 26.79
N TYR A 44 -30.54 -14.45 27.42
CA TYR A 44 -30.12 -13.16 27.96
C TYR A 44 -29.55 -13.29 29.38
N ASN A 45 -28.28 -12.91 29.56
CA ASN A 45 -27.53 -13.03 30.81
C ASN A 45 -27.08 -11.65 31.32
N GLY A 46 -28.02 -10.85 31.82
CA GLY A 46 -27.72 -9.57 32.47
C GLY A 46 -27.55 -8.43 31.48
N ASP A 47 -26.56 -8.56 30.59
CA ASP A 47 -26.23 -7.61 29.51
C ASP A 47 -25.84 -8.33 28.19
N THR A 48 -25.72 -9.67 28.18
CA THR A 48 -25.31 -10.41 26.97
C THR A 48 -26.45 -11.29 26.46
N TYR A 49 -26.85 -11.09 25.21
CA TYR A 49 -27.63 -12.03 24.42
C TYR A 49 -26.71 -13.09 23.85
N GLN A 50 -26.72 -14.29 24.44
CA GLN A 50 -26.04 -15.46 23.88
C GLN A 50 -26.95 -16.08 22.81
N ILE A 51 -26.53 -16.00 21.56
CA ILE A 51 -27.27 -16.45 20.38
C ILE A 51 -26.71 -17.81 19.95
N ASP A 52 -27.53 -18.84 20.07
CA ASP A 52 -27.20 -20.26 19.83
C ASP A 52 -28.31 -20.93 19.00
N GLY A 53 -28.19 -22.23 18.77
CA GLY A 53 -29.13 -23.02 17.98
C GLY A 53 -29.00 -22.67 16.50
N GLY A 54 -30.11 -22.29 15.88
CA GLY A 54 -30.16 -22.01 14.45
C GLY A 54 -30.25 -23.26 13.57
N THR A 55 -30.26 -23.05 12.26
CA THR A 55 -30.33 -24.12 11.26
C THR A 55 -29.06 -24.12 10.43
N ARG A 56 -28.41 -25.27 10.26
CA ARG A 56 -27.19 -25.41 9.45
C ARG A 56 -27.49 -25.90 8.04
N ALA A 57 -26.76 -25.38 7.05
CA ALA A 57 -26.69 -25.92 5.70
C ALA A 57 -25.26 -25.81 5.15
N GLY A 58 -24.56 -26.94 5.06
CA GLY A 58 -23.12 -26.93 4.75
C GLY A 58 -22.33 -26.20 5.86
N LEU A 59 -21.50 -25.24 5.46
CA LEU A 59 -20.69 -24.39 6.34
C LEU A 59 -21.43 -23.12 6.81
N ASN A 60 -22.72 -22.98 6.47
CA ASN A 60 -23.53 -21.82 6.87
C ASN A 60 -24.41 -22.14 8.08
N LEU A 61 -24.50 -21.19 9.01
CA LEU A 61 -25.40 -21.20 10.17
C LEU A 61 -26.43 -20.05 10.05
N PHE A 62 -27.71 -20.39 10.06
CA PHE A 62 -28.80 -19.43 9.88
C PHE A 62 -29.53 -19.12 11.20
N HIS A 63 -29.76 -17.83 11.45
CA HIS A 63 -30.57 -17.30 12.54
C HIS A 63 -31.72 -16.40 12.04
N SER A 64 -32.80 -16.35 12.81
CA SER A 64 -33.96 -15.53 12.50
C SER A 64 -34.48 -14.83 13.76
N PHE A 65 -34.65 -13.51 13.64
CA PHE A 65 -35.03 -12.61 14.71
C PHE A 65 -36.37 -11.95 14.36
N GLN A 66 -37.20 -11.77 15.38
CA GLN A 66 -38.39 -10.94 15.27
C GLN A 66 -37.95 -9.48 15.35
N ASP A 67 -37.30 -9.10 16.46
CA ASP A 67 -36.72 -7.78 16.67
C ASP A 67 -35.22 -7.92 16.93
N PHE A 68 -34.43 -6.95 16.48
CA PHE A 68 -32.98 -6.93 16.70
C PHE A 68 -32.53 -5.50 16.97
N GLY A 69 -31.99 -5.27 18.17
CA GLY A 69 -31.42 -4.02 18.61
C GLY A 69 -30.61 -4.23 19.89
N LEU A 70 -29.68 -3.31 20.15
CA LEU A 70 -28.82 -3.30 21.33
C LEU A 70 -28.83 -1.92 21.99
N GLU A 71 -28.90 -1.90 23.32
CA GLU A 71 -28.56 -0.76 24.17
C GLU A 71 -27.03 -0.67 24.42
N PRO A 72 -26.49 0.48 24.86
CA PRO A 72 -25.04 0.71 24.93
C PRO A 72 -24.19 -0.30 25.71
N SER A 73 -24.74 -0.93 26.74
CA SER A 73 -24.03 -1.95 27.52
C SER A 73 -24.31 -3.39 27.08
N GLU A 74 -25.18 -3.58 26.09
CA GLU A 74 -25.61 -4.91 25.67
C GLU A 74 -24.65 -5.51 24.64
N VAL A 75 -24.50 -6.84 24.69
CA VAL A 75 -23.67 -7.61 23.76
C VAL A 75 -24.54 -8.66 23.06
N ALA A 76 -24.53 -8.71 21.73
CA ALA A 76 -25.04 -9.86 20.98
C ALA A 76 -23.87 -10.79 20.63
N ASN A 77 -23.74 -11.88 21.37
CA ASN A 77 -22.68 -12.87 21.15
C ASN A 77 -23.24 -14.06 20.36
N PHE A 78 -22.82 -14.20 19.11
CA PHE A 78 -23.11 -15.34 18.25
C PHE A 78 -22.11 -16.47 18.52
N LEU A 79 -22.63 -17.63 18.92
CA LEU A 79 -21.79 -18.80 19.15
C LEU A 79 -21.49 -19.52 17.84
N SER A 80 -20.21 -19.76 17.59
CA SER A 80 -19.70 -20.46 16.42
C SER A 80 -18.70 -21.57 16.78
N ASP A 81 -18.21 -22.25 15.75
CA ASP A 81 -17.09 -23.19 15.79
C ASP A 81 -16.34 -23.19 14.45
N ASP A 82 -15.16 -23.81 14.40
CA ASP A 82 -14.31 -23.88 13.21
C ASP A 82 -14.92 -24.62 12.01
N SER A 83 -16.12 -25.22 12.15
CA SER A 83 -16.86 -25.84 11.04
C SER A 83 -17.90 -24.91 10.41
N ILE A 84 -18.00 -23.67 10.87
CA ILE A 84 -18.91 -22.64 10.35
C ILE A 84 -18.07 -21.55 9.70
N ASP A 85 -18.31 -21.31 8.42
CA ASP A 85 -17.67 -20.21 7.69
C ASP A 85 -18.53 -18.94 7.79
N ASN A 86 -19.86 -19.08 7.73
CA ASN A 86 -20.77 -17.93 7.67
C ASN A 86 -21.95 -18.08 8.64
N ILE A 87 -22.19 -17.02 9.42
CA ILE A 87 -23.40 -16.85 10.22
C ILE A 87 -24.30 -15.84 9.50
N LEU A 88 -25.48 -16.27 9.09
CA LEU A 88 -26.47 -15.43 8.40
C LEU A 88 -27.71 -15.21 9.27
N GLY A 89 -27.99 -13.95 9.62
CA GLY A 89 -29.14 -13.55 10.42
C GLY A 89 -30.15 -12.75 9.60
N ARG A 90 -31.46 -12.99 9.81
CA ARG A 90 -32.54 -12.13 9.27
C ARG A 90 -33.40 -11.52 10.36
N VAL A 91 -33.90 -10.30 10.15
CA VAL A 91 -34.90 -9.64 11.00
C VAL A 91 -36.25 -9.61 10.26
N THR A 92 -37.29 -10.11 10.92
CA THR A 92 -38.61 -10.37 10.32
C THR A 92 -39.72 -9.43 10.84
N GLY A 93 -39.45 -8.64 11.88
CA GLY A 93 -40.47 -7.86 12.59
C GLY A 93 -40.91 -6.56 11.94
N GLY A 94 -40.18 -6.09 10.94
CA GLY A 94 -40.54 -4.92 10.14
C GLY A 94 -40.10 -3.57 10.71
N ASP A 95 -39.47 -3.55 11.89
CA ASP A 95 -38.85 -2.37 12.48
C ASP A 95 -37.33 -2.32 12.18
N PRO A 96 -36.73 -1.12 12.04
CA PRO A 96 -35.30 -0.96 11.80
C PRO A 96 -34.47 -1.42 13.00
N SER A 97 -33.24 -1.87 12.76
CA SER A 97 -32.33 -2.32 13.81
C SER A 97 -31.49 -1.18 14.36
N ILE A 98 -31.70 -0.82 15.62
CA ILE A 98 -30.93 0.20 16.35
C ILE A 98 -29.88 -0.49 17.21
N VAL A 99 -28.61 -0.36 16.84
CA VAL A 99 -27.47 -0.98 17.49
C VAL A 99 -26.66 0.09 18.19
N GLN A 100 -26.61 0.03 19.52
CA GLN A 100 -25.80 0.92 20.35
C GLN A 100 -24.73 0.16 21.14
N GLY A 101 -24.72 -1.18 21.09
CA GLY A 101 -23.82 -2.05 21.85
C GLY A 101 -22.89 -2.90 20.97
N LEU A 102 -22.32 -3.97 21.51
CA LEU A 102 -21.32 -4.80 20.85
C LEU A 102 -21.93 -5.99 20.10
N LEU A 103 -21.60 -6.15 18.81
CA LEU A 103 -21.80 -7.38 18.05
C LEU A 103 -20.54 -8.24 18.14
N GLN A 104 -20.68 -9.49 18.58
CA GLN A 104 -19.53 -10.38 18.81
C GLN A 104 -19.78 -11.77 18.21
N VAL A 105 -18.73 -12.38 17.65
CA VAL A 105 -18.69 -13.82 17.32
C VAL A 105 -17.67 -14.49 18.23
N SER A 106 -18.04 -15.62 18.84
CA SER A 106 -17.12 -16.39 19.70
C SER A 106 -17.14 -17.88 19.39
N GLY A 107 -15.99 -18.54 19.56
CA GLY A 107 -15.85 -19.99 19.38
C GLY A 107 -15.33 -20.44 18.02
N GLY A 108 -15.20 -19.53 17.05
CA GLY A 108 -14.62 -19.77 15.72
C GLY A 108 -14.33 -18.44 14.99
N ASN A 109 -13.89 -18.51 13.74
CA ASN A 109 -13.51 -17.36 12.89
C ASN A 109 -14.55 -17.02 11.80
N SER A 110 -15.82 -17.32 12.05
CA SER A 110 -16.89 -17.18 11.07
C SER A 110 -17.20 -15.72 10.72
N ASN A 111 -17.61 -15.50 9.47
CA ASN A 111 -18.19 -14.24 9.02
C ASN A 111 -19.58 -14.03 9.63
N LEU A 112 -19.98 -12.77 9.85
CA LEU A 112 -21.30 -12.39 10.36
C LEU A 112 -22.04 -11.49 9.36
N PHE A 113 -23.13 -12.00 8.78
CA PHE A 113 -23.96 -11.29 7.80
C PHE A 113 -25.39 -11.15 8.29
N LEU A 114 -25.90 -9.91 8.39
CA LEU A 114 -27.25 -9.64 8.89
C LEU A 114 -28.10 -8.89 7.86
N THR A 115 -29.35 -9.32 7.67
CA THR A 115 -30.33 -8.62 6.82
C THR A 115 -31.51 -8.07 7.63
N ASN A 116 -31.83 -6.80 7.40
CA ASN A 116 -33.07 -6.16 7.83
C ASN A 116 -33.56 -5.17 6.77
N PRO A 117 -34.61 -5.50 5.98
CA PRO A 117 -35.15 -4.60 4.98
C PRO A 117 -35.66 -3.26 5.52
N ALA A 118 -35.98 -3.20 6.82
CA ALA A 118 -36.44 -1.98 7.45
C ALA A 118 -35.31 -0.94 7.63
N GLY A 119 -34.05 -1.36 7.72
CA GLY A 119 -32.89 -0.47 7.91
C GLY A 119 -32.02 -0.81 9.11
N TRP A 120 -30.82 -0.21 9.16
CA TRP A 120 -29.84 -0.36 10.23
C TRP A 120 -29.36 1.02 10.72
N ILE A 121 -29.22 1.18 12.04
CA ILE A 121 -28.71 2.39 12.69
C ILE A 121 -27.68 1.97 13.72
N PHE A 122 -26.40 2.25 13.48
CA PHE A 122 -25.33 2.14 14.45
C PHE A 122 -25.06 3.51 15.05
N THR A 123 -25.18 3.64 16.36
CA THR A 123 -24.87 4.90 17.07
C THR A 123 -23.45 4.88 17.60
N ASP A 124 -22.90 6.02 18.03
CA ASP A 124 -21.52 6.20 18.50
C ASP A 124 -20.97 5.12 19.48
N ASP A 125 -21.82 4.52 20.31
CA ASP A 125 -21.43 3.47 21.28
C ASP A 125 -21.36 2.04 20.69
N ALA A 126 -21.76 1.83 19.43
CA ALA A 126 -21.77 0.51 18.81
C ALA A 126 -20.34 0.03 18.50
N GLY A 127 -20.14 -1.29 18.56
CA GLY A 127 -18.87 -1.91 18.20
C GLY A 127 -19.06 -3.28 17.57
N VAL A 128 -18.01 -3.78 16.93
CA VAL A 128 -17.96 -5.11 16.33
C VAL A 128 -16.68 -5.82 16.80
N ASP A 129 -16.79 -7.08 17.19
CA ASP A 129 -15.71 -7.98 17.57
C ASP A 129 -15.91 -9.32 16.85
N VAL A 130 -15.45 -9.36 15.60
CA VAL A 130 -15.63 -10.49 14.68
C VAL A 130 -14.28 -10.79 14.05
N SER A 131 -13.82 -12.04 14.13
CA SER A 131 -12.52 -12.46 13.59
C SER A 131 -12.52 -12.72 12.08
N GLY A 132 -13.70 -12.80 11.46
CA GLY A 132 -13.90 -12.83 10.02
C GLY A 132 -14.54 -11.54 9.51
N SER A 133 -15.21 -11.61 8.36
CA SER A 133 -15.88 -10.46 7.76
C SER A 133 -17.21 -10.12 8.45
N PHE A 134 -17.57 -8.84 8.47
CA PHE A 134 -18.84 -8.34 8.98
C PHE A 134 -19.62 -7.62 7.88
N GLY A 135 -20.92 -7.91 7.77
CA GLY A 135 -21.75 -7.26 6.78
C GLY A 135 -23.20 -7.08 7.19
N VAL A 136 -23.79 -5.95 6.80
CA VAL A 136 -25.21 -5.68 6.97
C VAL A 136 -25.88 -5.24 5.67
N THR A 137 -27.13 -5.66 5.51
CA THR A 137 -27.91 -5.29 4.33
C THR A 137 -29.38 -4.98 4.64
N THR A 138 -29.99 -4.19 3.75
CA THR A 138 -31.45 -4.00 3.67
C THR A 138 -32.10 -4.75 2.51
N ALA A 139 -31.36 -5.66 1.86
CA ALA A 139 -31.89 -6.55 0.84
C ALA A 139 -33.03 -7.43 1.39
N ASN A 140 -34.04 -7.68 0.56
CA ASN A 140 -35.15 -8.57 0.89
C ASN A 140 -34.74 -10.04 0.84
N ARG A 141 -33.75 -10.40 0.03
CA ARG A 141 -33.30 -11.79 -0.11
C ARG A 141 -31.79 -11.85 -0.35
N ILE A 142 -31.16 -12.91 0.14
CA ILE A 142 -29.77 -13.28 -0.17
C ILE A 142 -29.81 -14.55 -1.03
N GLY A 143 -29.27 -14.48 -2.24
CA GLY A 143 -29.26 -15.58 -3.20
C GLY A 143 -28.10 -16.55 -2.98
N PHE A 144 -28.36 -17.83 -3.21
CA PHE A 144 -27.42 -18.93 -3.26
C PHE A 144 -27.61 -19.69 -4.57
N SER A 145 -26.67 -20.59 -4.92
CA SER A 145 -26.69 -21.32 -6.19
C SER A 145 -28.00 -22.07 -6.46
N ASN A 146 -28.69 -22.52 -5.40
CA ASN A 146 -29.90 -23.34 -5.50
C ASN A 146 -31.14 -22.75 -4.81
N GLY A 147 -31.07 -21.54 -4.26
CA GLY A 147 -32.19 -20.98 -3.48
C GLY A 147 -31.95 -19.57 -2.94
N PHE A 148 -32.92 -19.07 -2.17
CA PHE A 148 -32.86 -17.74 -1.56
C PHE A 148 -33.09 -17.84 -0.05
N PHE A 149 -32.24 -17.14 0.71
CA PHE A 149 -32.51 -16.81 2.10
C PHE A 149 -33.36 -15.54 2.12
N ASN A 150 -34.67 -15.70 2.33
CA ASN A 150 -35.64 -14.61 2.31
C ASN A 150 -35.70 -13.92 3.68
N SER A 151 -35.87 -12.60 3.72
CA SER A 151 -36.08 -11.86 4.97
C SER A 151 -37.51 -12.01 5.51
N ALA A 152 -38.46 -12.40 4.66
CA ALA A 152 -39.86 -12.69 5.04
C ALA A 152 -40.32 -14.04 4.49
N GLY A 153 -41.20 -14.72 5.22
CA GLY A 153 -41.74 -16.04 4.84
C GLY A 153 -40.83 -17.22 5.19
N ASP A 154 -41.15 -18.39 4.64
CA ASP A 154 -40.43 -19.65 4.89
C ASP A 154 -39.15 -19.76 4.03
N ASN A 155 -38.11 -20.44 4.55
CA ASN A 155 -36.87 -20.71 3.84
C ASN A 155 -36.63 -22.22 3.66
N ASP A 156 -36.16 -22.63 2.49
CA ASP A 156 -35.66 -23.98 2.24
C ASP A 156 -34.16 -24.06 2.53
N TYR A 157 -33.80 -24.27 3.80
CA TYR A 157 -32.40 -24.28 4.24
C TYR A 157 -31.53 -25.32 3.53
N ALA A 158 -32.11 -26.42 3.04
CA ALA A 158 -31.33 -27.44 2.32
C ALA A 158 -30.76 -26.92 0.98
N ALA A 159 -31.33 -25.84 0.44
CA ALA A 159 -30.90 -25.19 -0.79
C ALA A 159 -29.89 -24.05 -0.57
N LEU A 160 -29.53 -23.74 0.68
CA LEU A 160 -28.69 -22.59 1.07
C LEU A 160 -27.27 -23.00 1.49
N SER A 161 -26.76 -24.11 0.95
CA SER A 161 -25.35 -24.49 1.11
C SER A 161 -24.46 -23.76 0.08
N GLY A 162 -23.18 -23.58 0.44
CA GLY A 162 -22.22 -22.80 -0.36
C GLY A 162 -22.25 -21.32 -0.01
N ASN A 163 -21.57 -20.48 -0.79
CA ASN A 163 -21.46 -19.05 -0.46
C ASN A 163 -22.65 -18.24 -1.01
N PRO A 164 -22.98 -17.10 -0.37
CA PRO A 164 -23.89 -16.11 -0.94
C PRO A 164 -23.43 -15.64 -2.32
N THR A 165 -24.38 -15.42 -3.22
CA THR A 165 -24.12 -15.09 -4.64
C THR A 165 -24.80 -13.81 -5.10
N SER A 166 -25.83 -13.32 -4.37
CA SER A 166 -26.52 -12.09 -4.72
C SER A 166 -27.32 -11.49 -3.56
N LEU A 167 -27.63 -10.21 -3.67
CA LEU A 167 -28.55 -9.46 -2.82
C LEU A 167 -29.70 -8.95 -3.67
N ILE A 168 -30.95 -9.18 -3.24
CA ILE A 168 -32.14 -8.81 -4.01
C ILE A 168 -32.99 -7.82 -3.23
N PHE A 169 -33.27 -6.69 -3.86
CA PHE A 169 -34.02 -5.55 -3.34
C PHE A 169 -35.40 -5.51 -4.01
N ASP A 170 -36.34 -6.31 -3.52
CA ASP A 170 -37.70 -6.40 -4.05
C ASP A 170 -38.55 -5.16 -3.77
N SER A 171 -38.22 -4.43 -2.71
CA SER A 171 -38.91 -3.19 -2.36
C SER A 171 -38.63 -2.10 -3.38
N THR A 172 -39.65 -1.31 -3.73
CA THR A 172 -39.48 -0.05 -4.49
C THR A 172 -38.63 0.98 -3.74
N GLN A 173 -38.52 0.83 -2.43
CA GLN A 173 -37.79 1.74 -1.54
C GLN A 173 -37.10 0.91 -0.45
N PRO A 174 -35.86 0.49 -0.66
CA PRO A 174 -35.07 -0.22 0.34
C PRO A 174 -34.76 0.68 1.55
N GLY A 175 -34.60 0.08 2.73
CA GLY A 175 -34.23 0.81 3.94
C GLY A 175 -32.83 1.42 3.88
N ALA A 176 -32.62 2.53 4.58
CA ALA A 176 -31.32 3.16 4.75
C ALA A 176 -30.46 2.48 5.83
N ILE A 177 -29.15 2.65 5.71
CA ILE A 177 -28.15 2.28 6.72
C ILE A 177 -27.47 3.57 7.21
N PHE A 178 -27.43 3.77 8.52
CA PHE A 178 -26.69 4.85 9.16
C PHE A 178 -25.64 4.28 10.10
N ASN A 179 -24.39 4.74 9.98
CA ASN A 179 -23.30 4.43 10.89
C ASN A 179 -22.73 5.70 11.51
N GLY A 180 -23.00 5.93 12.80
CA GLY A 180 -22.33 6.93 13.63
C GLY A 180 -21.17 6.36 14.46
N ALA A 181 -20.95 5.04 14.41
CA ALA A 181 -19.95 4.35 15.21
C ALA A 181 -18.59 4.26 14.51
N ASN A 182 -17.55 4.09 15.32
CA ASN A 182 -16.23 3.68 14.85
C ASN A 182 -16.18 2.16 14.84
N LEU A 183 -16.27 1.54 13.66
CA LEU A 183 -16.26 0.08 13.51
C LEU A 183 -14.91 -0.38 12.96
N GLU A 184 -14.30 -1.33 13.66
CA GLU A 184 -12.98 -1.88 13.32
C GLU A 184 -13.06 -3.41 13.23
N ILE A 185 -12.47 -3.96 12.18
CA ILE A 185 -12.30 -5.40 11.94
C ILE A 185 -10.81 -5.62 11.66
N ASP A 186 -10.13 -6.36 12.54
CA ASP A 186 -8.69 -6.63 12.39
C ASP A 186 -8.40 -7.55 11.19
N ASN A 187 -9.29 -8.54 10.96
CA ASN A 187 -9.15 -9.57 9.94
C ASN A 187 -10.47 -9.75 9.19
N GLY A 188 -10.45 -9.57 7.86
CA GLY A 188 -11.63 -9.70 7.01
C GLY A 188 -12.17 -8.36 6.51
N SER A 189 -13.32 -8.41 5.85
CA SER A 189 -13.92 -7.26 5.16
C SER A 189 -15.13 -6.71 5.90
N LEU A 190 -15.43 -5.43 5.69
CA LEU A 190 -16.62 -4.77 6.23
C LEU A 190 -17.51 -4.29 5.07
N TRP A 191 -18.80 -4.61 5.10
CA TRP A 191 -19.71 -4.10 4.08
C TRP A 191 -21.08 -3.67 4.60
N MET A 192 -21.60 -2.61 4.00
CA MET A 192 -22.92 -2.04 4.27
C MET A 192 -23.64 -1.81 2.95
N VAL A 193 -24.67 -2.60 2.65
CA VAL A 193 -25.41 -2.52 1.37
C VAL A 193 -26.89 -2.27 1.64
N GLY A 194 -27.39 -1.07 1.35
CA GLY A 194 -28.79 -0.69 1.57
C GLY A 194 -29.34 0.26 0.51
N GLY A 195 -30.51 0.85 0.74
CA GLY A 195 -31.09 1.85 -0.18
C GLY A 195 -30.35 3.18 -0.19
N SER A 196 -29.70 3.50 0.92
CA SER A 196 -28.76 4.61 1.08
C SER A 196 -27.83 4.26 2.23
N VAL A 197 -26.58 4.72 2.19
CA VAL A 197 -25.59 4.40 3.22
C VAL A 197 -24.94 5.70 3.69
N ILE A 198 -25.08 6.02 4.96
CA ILE A 198 -24.55 7.23 5.57
C ILE A 198 -23.62 6.81 6.69
N SER A 199 -22.31 7.01 6.54
CA SER A 199 -21.32 6.73 7.59
C SER A 199 -20.70 8.03 8.08
N THR A 200 -21.05 8.48 9.27
CA THR A 200 -20.44 9.63 9.96
C THR A 200 -19.43 9.23 11.03
N GLY A 201 -19.32 7.93 11.35
CA GLY A 201 -18.21 7.36 12.12
C GLY A 201 -17.21 6.65 11.20
N SER A 202 -16.03 6.36 11.76
CA SER A 202 -14.94 5.72 11.02
C SER A 202 -15.16 4.22 10.79
N LEU A 203 -14.63 3.71 9.67
CA LEU A 203 -14.62 2.28 9.35
C LEU A 203 -13.19 1.84 9.03
N THR A 204 -12.73 0.78 9.70
CA THR A 204 -11.34 0.29 9.58
C THR A 204 -11.31 -1.21 9.32
N ALA A 205 -10.66 -1.61 8.22
CA ALA A 205 -10.40 -3.01 7.84
C ALA A 205 -9.01 -3.12 7.17
N PRO A 206 -7.91 -3.08 7.95
CA PRO A 206 -6.56 -2.83 7.42
C PRO A 206 -6.07 -3.85 6.40
N ASN A 207 -6.51 -5.11 6.54
CA ASN A 207 -6.14 -6.25 5.69
C ASN A 207 -7.32 -6.78 4.87
N GLY A 208 -8.32 -5.92 4.61
CA GLY A 208 -9.55 -6.32 3.96
C GLY A 208 -10.14 -5.22 3.12
N THR A 209 -11.39 -5.43 2.70
CA THR A 209 -12.13 -4.49 1.86
C THR A 209 -13.23 -3.81 2.67
N ILE A 210 -13.43 -2.51 2.46
CA ILE A 210 -14.64 -1.80 2.87
C ILE A 210 -15.55 -1.63 1.66
N THR A 211 -16.81 -2.08 1.74
CA THR A 211 -17.82 -1.86 0.68
C THR A 211 -19.03 -1.10 1.23
N LEU A 212 -19.25 0.12 0.72
CA LEU A 212 -20.47 0.89 0.99
C LEU A 212 -21.29 0.99 -0.28
N ALA A 213 -22.52 0.49 -0.26
CA ALA A 213 -23.36 0.42 -1.46
C ALA A 213 -24.80 0.88 -1.22
N ALA A 214 -25.21 1.92 -1.95
CA ALA A 214 -26.58 2.42 -2.01
C ALA A 214 -27.29 1.91 -3.27
N VAL A 215 -28.04 0.83 -3.13
CA VAL A 215 -28.66 0.05 -4.20
C VAL A 215 -30.12 0.48 -4.42
N PRO A 216 -30.54 0.73 -5.68
CA PRO A 216 -31.92 1.11 -5.96
C PRO A 216 -32.91 -0.03 -5.68
N GLY A 217 -34.17 0.32 -5.41
CA GLY A 217 -35.25 -0.65 -5.29
C GLY A 217 -35.54 -1.40 -6.60
N GLU A 218 -36.25 -2.52 -6.50
CA GLU A 218 -36.60 -3.42 -7.61
C GLU A 218 -35.38 -3.90 -8.41
N SER A 219 -34.27 -4.16 -7.73
CA SER A 219 -32.99 -4.52 -8.34
C SER A 219 -32.33 -5.72 -7.66
N GLN A 220 -31.34 -6.32 -8.33
CA GLN A 220 -30.52 -7.39 -7.80
C GLN A 220 -29.06 -7.08 -8.04
N VAL A 221 -28.23 -7.33 -7.04
CA VAL A 221 -26.79 -7.19 -7.14
C VAL A 221 -26.11 -8.54 -6.98
N GLN A 222 -25.12 -8.83 -7.82
CA GLN A 222 -24.33 -10.05 -7.73
C GLN A 222 -23.11 -9.87 -6.82
N LEU A 223 -22.68 -10.98 -6.24
CA LEU A 223 -21.51 -11.05 -5.37
C LEU A 223 -20.45 -11.93 -6.05
N SER A 224 -19.23 -11.42 -6.22
CA SER A 224 -18.06 -12.20 -6.61
C SER A 224 -17.38 -12.84 -5.39
N HIS A 225 -16.79 -14.01 -5.60
CA HIS A 225 -16.24 -14.84 -4.53
C HIS A 225 -14.78 -14.49 -4.24
N ASP A 226 -14.61 -13.59 -3.27
CA ASP A 226 -13.74 -13.68 -2.10
C ASP A 226 -14.27 -12.58 -1.16
N SER A 227 -14.66 -12.92 0.07
CA SER A 227 -15.16 -11.94 1.06
C SER A 227 -16.40 -11.09 0.68
N MET A 228 -17.21 -11.51 -0.32
CA MET A 228 -18.41 -10.82 -0.84
C MET A 228 -18.11 -9.44 -1.50
N VAL A 229 -17.16 -9.41 -2.43
CA VAL A 229 -17.02 -8.27 -3.36
C VAL A 229 -18.26 -8.18 -4.26
N LEU A 230 -18.73 -6.97 -4.55
CA LEU A 230 -19.93 -6.74 -5.35
C LEU A 230 -19.54 -6.78 -6.85
N SER A 231 -20.05 -7.74 -7.62
CA SER A 231 -19.88 -7.73 -9.08
C SER A 231 -20.99 -6.92 -9.74
N LEU A 232 -20.59 -6.06 -10.69
CA LEU A 232 -21.43 -5.06 -11.33
C LEU A 232 -22.38 -5.67 -12.37
N LEU A 233 -23.24 -6.60 -11.95
CA LEU A 233 -24.38 -7.02 -12.77
C LEU A 233 -25.68 -6.67 -12.04
N LEU A 234 -26.29 -5.55 -12.47
CA LEU A 234 -27.62 -5.14 -12.03
C LEU A 234 -28.66 -5.67 -13.03
N ASP A 235 -29.15 -6.88 -12.80
CA ASP A 235 -30.31 -7.38 -13.55
C ASP A 235 -31.59 -6.84 -12.91
N ALA A 236 -32.46 -6.23 -13.71
CA ALA A 236 -33.83 -5.97 -13.29
C ALA A 236 -34.49 -7.32 -12.99
N VAL A 237 -35.00 -7.49 -11.77
CA VAL A 237 -35.60 -8.76 -11.34
C VAL A 237 -36.84 -9.00 -12.20
N PRO A 238 -36.93 -10.11 -12.97
CA PRO A 238 -38.18 -10.49 -13.62
C PRO A 238 -39.25 -10.60 -12.55
N SER A 239 -40.42 -10.00 -12.78
CA SER A 239 -41.50 -9.89 -11.80
C SER A 239 -42.07 -11.27 -11.38
N ASP A 240 -41.34 -12.03 -10.59
CA ASP A 240 -41.92 -13.07 -9.77
C ASP A 240 -42.68 -12.37 -8.65
N THR A 241 -43.92 -12.81 -8.45
CA THR A 241 -44.94 -12.11 -7.66
C THR A 241 -44.41 -11.60 -6.32
N LEU A 242 -44.26 -10.27 -6.22
CA LEU A 242 -43.98 -9.52 -4.99
C LEU A 242 -44.78 -10.12 -3.82
N PRO A 243 -44.14 -10.53 -2.71
CA PRO A 243 -44.85 -10.76 -1.45
C PRO A 243 -45.60 -9.47 -1.10
N THR A 244 -46.93 -9.54 -0.98
CA THR A 244 -47.81 -8.37 -0.82
C THR A 244 -47.68 -7.65 0.52
N ASP A 245 -46.75 -8.06 1.38
CA ASP A 245 -46.58 -7.62 2.76
C ASP A 245 -45.13 -7.17 3.09
N ALA A 246 -44.32 -6.76 2.09
CA ALA A 246 -42.97 -6.22 2.36
C ALA A 246 -43.06 -4.95 3.22
N ALA A 247 -42.32 -4.91 4.33
CA ALA A 247 -42.23 -3.73 5.19
C ALA A 247 -41.59 -2.55 4.43
N ASN A 248 -42.14 -1.34 4.60
CA ASN A 248 -41.51 -0.14 4.05
C ASN A 248 -40.23 0.16 4.85
N GLY A 249 -39.09 0.25 4.17
CA GLY A 249 -37.83 0.64 4.79
C GLY A 249 -37.83 2.08 5.31
N ILE A 250 -37.00 2.37 6.32
CA ILE A 250 -36.73 3.75 6.74
C ILE A 250 -36.03 4.50 5.62
N ARG A 251 -36.49 5.71 5.33
CA ARG A 251 -35.81 6.59 4.36
C ARG A 251 -34.73 7.40 5.06
N PRO A 252 -33.74 7.94 4.33
CA PRO A 252 -32.77 8.86 4.90
C PRO A 252 -33.43 10.01 5.68
N VAL A 253 -34.50 10.60 5.13
CA VAL A 253 -35.22 11.72 5.77
C VAL A 253 -35.89 11.36 7.11
N ASP A 254 -36.11 10.07 7.37
CA ASP A 254 -36.69 9.59 8.62
C ASP A 254 -35.62 9.43 9.72
N LEU A 255 -34.33 9.31 9.36
CA LEU A 255 -33.21 9.05 10.29
C LEU A 255 -33.11 10.04 11.46
N PRO A 256 -33.31 11.37 11.28
CA PRO A 256 -33.24 12.31 12.40
C PRO A 256 -34.22 11.98 13.54
N SER A 257 -35.36 11.34 13.22
CA SER A 257 -36.34 10.95 14.24
C SER A 257 -35.87 9.77 15.11
N TYR A 258 -34.87 9.01 14.67
CA TYR A 258 -34.27 7.89 15.38
C TYR A 258 -32.98 8.28 16.14
N LEU A 259 -32.31 9.38 15.77
CA LEU A 259 -31.00 9.80 16.32
C LEU A 259 -31.08 10.77 17.52
N ASN A 260 -32.27 11.18 17.96
CA ASN A 260 -32.48 12.06 19.13
C ASN A 260 -31.65 13.37 19.13
N SER A 261 -31.62 14.15 18.03
CA SER A 261 -30.99 15.47 18.04
C SER A 261 -31.85 16.53 18.75
N THR A 262 -31.43 16.97 19.94
CA THR A 262 -31.92 18.22 20.54
C THR A 262 -30.82 19.27 20.53
N ASP A 263 -31.00 20.31 19.71
CA ASP A 263 -30.41 21.65 19.82
C ASP A 263 -28.89 21.74 20.13
N SER A 264 -28.01 21.74 19.12
CA SER A 264 -27.03 22.83 18.89
C SER A 264 -26.11 22.57 17.69
N LEU A 265 -25.97 23.57 16.81
CA LEU A 265 -24.98 23.62 15.72
C LEU A 265 -23.56 23.29 16.22
N GLY A 266 -23.03 22.13 15.83
CA GLY A 266 -21.61 21.80 15.90
C GLY A 266 -21.27 20.33 15.61
N ASN A 267 -20.55 20.12 14.50
CA ASN A 267 -19.95 18.90 13.92
C ASN A 267 -20.79 18.15 12.84
N ALA A 268 -20.10 17.66 11.81
CA ALA A 268 -20.63 16.96 10.62
C ALA A 268 -21.10 15.51 10.89
N SER A 269 -21.72 15.28 12.05
CA SER A 269 -22.23 13.97 12.47
C SER A 269 -23.73 13.98 12.76
N GLU A 270 -24.39 15.13 12.61
CA GLU A 270 -25.81 15.30 12.91
C GLU A 270 -26.62 15.48 11.62
N LEU A 271 -27.81 14.88 11.54
CA LEU A 271 -28.71 14.99 10.40
C LEU A 271 -29.88 15.95 10.72
N GLU A 272 -30.17 16.90 9.84
CA GLU A 272 -31.28 17.85 9.99
C GLU A 272 -32.21 17.84 8.78
N VAL A 273 -33.52 17.88 9.03
CA VAL A 273 -34.53 18.15 8.00
C VAL A 273 -34.86 19.64 8.02
N ASP A 274 -34.61 20.33 6.91
CA ASP A 274 -34.91 21.74 6.79
C ASP A 274 -36.44 22.03 6.74
N ALA A 275 -36.80 23.32 6.72
CA ALA A 275 -38.21 23.73 6.67
C ALA A 275 -38.94 23.34 5.38
N ASP A 276 -38.19 23.01 4.32
CA ASP A 276 -38.71 22.58 3.02
C ASP A 276 -38.78 21.03 2.90
N GLY A 277 -38.31 20.31 3.92
CA GLY A 277 -38.35 18.85 4.00
C GLY A 277 -37.13 18.15 3.39
N ASN A 278 -36.04 18.86 3.10
CA ASN A 278 -34.80 18.26 2.61
C ASN A 278 -33.90 17.84 3.78
N LEU A 279 -33.19 16.72 3.62
CA LEU A 279 -32.21 16.22 4.57
C LEU A 279 -30.84 16.84 4.29
N TRP A 280 -30.18 17.31 5.35
CA TRP A 280 -28.83 17.87 5.31
C TRP A 280 -27.96 17.24 6.39
N LEU A 281 -26.67 17.09 6.10
CA LEU A 281 -25.68 16.81 7.13
C LEU A 281 -25.28 18.14 7.79
N VAL A 282 -25.63 18.31 9.07
CA VAL A 282 -25.41 19.53 9.86
C VAL A 282 -23.93 19.90 9.88
N GLY A 283 -23.61 21.19 9.80
CA GLY A 283 -22.21 21.64 9.76
C GLY A 283 -21.53 21.46 8.40
N SER A 284 -22.17 20.75 7.46
CA SER A 284 -21.81 20.72 6.03
C SER A 284 -22.79 21.55 5.20
N GLN A 285 -22.47 21.79 3.92
CA GLN A 285 -23.43 22.29 2.92
C GLN A 285 -23.96 21.15 2.03
N MET A 286 -23.97 19.91 2.54
CA MET A 286 -24.32 18.72 1.77
C MET A 286 -25.78 18.33 2.00
N ARG A 287 -26.51 18.24 0.91
CA ARG A 287 -27.86 17.70 0.84
C ARG A 287 -27.76 16.20 0.60
N ILE A 288 -28.57 15.42 1.31
CA ILE A 288 -28.61 13.97 1.18
C ILE A 288 -29.90 13.57 0.46
N GLU A 289 -29.74 12.77 -0.59
CA GLU A 289 -30.81 12.17 -1.38
C GLU A 289 -30.86 10.65 -1.16
N GLU A 290 -31.96 10.05 -1.61
CA GLU A 290 -32.10 8.59 -1.63
C GLU A 290 -31.22 8.01 -2.73
N GLY A 291 -30.40 7.02 -2.39
CA GLY A 291 -29.43 6.40 -3.29
C GLY A 291 -28.00 6.91 -3.12
N ASP A 292 -27.77 7.83 -2.16
CA ASP A 292 -26.45 8.35 -1.86
C ASP A 292 -25.62 7.41 -0.95
N VAL A 293 -24.31 7.47 -1.13
CA VAL A 293 -23.31 7.03 -0.17
C VAL A 293 -22.62 8.27 0.42
N ILE A 294 -22.77 8.51 1.71
CA ILE A 294 -22.20 9.66 2.43
C ILE A 294 -21.08 9.20 3.35
N ILE A 295 -19.94 9.89 3.28
CA ILE A 295 -18.74 9.61 4.08
C ILE A 295 -18.42 10.87 4.90
N GLY A 296 -18.69 10.79 6.20
CA GLY A 296 -18.50 11.89 7.15
C GLY A 296 -17.20 11.81 7.95
N ASP A 297 -16.54 10.66 7.98
CA ASP A 297 -15.28 10.39 8.70
C ASP A 297 -14.45 9.32 7.98
N ARG A 298 -13.28 8.97 8.53
CA ARG A 298 -12.25 8.16 7.87
C ARG A 298 -12.71 6.73 7.54
N LEU A 299 -12.44 6.32 6.29
CA LEU A 299 -12.44 4.92 5.87
C LEU A 299 -10.99 4.48 5.63
N THR A 300 -10.57 3.36 6.21
CA THR A 300 -9.19 2.85 6.03
C THR A 300 -9.21 1.35 5.79
N ALA A 301 -8.78 0.93 4.60
CA ALA A 301 -8.72 -0.46 4.20
C ALA A 301 -7.66 -0.67 3.09
N GLU A 302 -7.37 -1.92 2.74
CA GLU A 302 -6.56 -2.25 1.56
C GLU A 302 -7.30 -1.80 0.28
N ALA A 303 -8.59 -2.12 0.19
CA ALA A 303 -9.48 -1.69 -0.89
C ALA A 303 -10.79 -1.09 -0.36
N VAL A 304 -11.30 -0.07 -1.04
CA VAL A 304 -12.57 0.59 -0.70
C VAL A 304 -13.46 0.68 -1.94
N ASN A 305 -14.61 0.03 -1.88
CA ASN A 305 -15.63 0.04 -2.93
C ASN A 305 -16.81 0.91 -2.50
N LEU A 306 -17.09 1.97 -3.26
CA LEU A 306 -18.16 2.93 -2.99
C LEU A 306 -19.13 2.93 -4.15
N LEU A 307 -20.34 2.40 -3.95
CA LEU A 307 -21.31 2.23 -5.02
C LEU A 307 -22.58 3.02 -4.72
N ALA A 308 -22.98 3.93 -5.58
CA ALA A 308 -24.14 4.80 -5.36
C ALA A 308 -25.10 4.80 -6.55
N ALA A 309 -26.40 4.82 -6.23
CA ALA A 309 -27.46 5.01 -7.23
C ALA A 309 -27.62 6.49 -7.60
N GLU A 310 -27.36 7.38 -6.64
CA GLU A 310 -27.33 8.82 -6.86
C GLU A 310 -25.91 9.34 -6.75
N GLN A 311 -25.36 9.75 -5.60
CA GLN A 311 -24.00 10.31 -5.48
C GLN A 311 -23.14 9.63 -4.41
N VAL A 312 -21.81 9.74 -4.54
CA VAL A 312 -20.85 9.47 -3.46
C VAL A 312 -20.34 10.82 -2.96
N LEU A 313 -20.54 11.11 -1.67
CA LEU A 313 -20.28 12.44 -1.09
C LEU A 313 -19.41 12.33 0.18
N PRO A 314 -18.10 12.56 0.06
CA PRO A 314 -17.24 12.79 1.22
C PRO A 314 -17.42 14.22 1.77
N THR A 315 -17.39 14.39 3.10
CA THR A 315 -17.46 15.71 3.75
C THR A 315 -16.22 16.57 3.52
N GLU A 316 -15.07 15.95 3.31
CA GLU A 316 -13.78 16.57 3.01
C GLU A 316 -12.88 15.61 2.22
N SER A 317 -11.83 16.15 1.60
CA SER A 317 -10.85 15.37 0.83
C SER A 317 -9.98 14.49 1.74
N GLY A 318 -9.52 13.34 1.23
CA GLY A 318 -8.58 12.44 1.95
C GLY A 318 -9.19 11.63 3.10
N LEU A 319 -10.52 11.56 3.22
CA LEU A 319 -11.19 10.71 4.21
C LEU A 319 -11.03 9.21 3.93
N VAL A 320 -10.81 8.83 2.67
CA VAL A 320 -10.72 7.44 2.25
C VAL A 320 -9.26 7.10 1.98
N THR A 321 -8.78 5.99 2.56
CA THR A 321 -7.42 5.49 2.37
C THR A 321 -7.49 4.01 1.93
N GLY A 322 -6.85 3.68 0.81
CA GLY A 322 -6.84 2.35 0.17
C GLY A 322 -6.88 2.44 -1.37
N ASP A 323 -6.96 1.31 -2.08
CA ASP A 323 -7.35 1.28 -3.50
C ASP A 323 -8.85 1.59 -3.60
N ILE A 324 -9.20 2.76 -4.15
CA ILE A 324 -10.58 3.25 -4.17
C ILE A 324 -11.20 3.00 -5.54
N THR A 325 -12.35 2.31 -5.53
CA THR A 325 -13.23 2.18 -6.68
C THR A 325 -14.58 2.82 -6.37
N VAL A 326 -14.97 3.82 -7.17
CA VAL A 326 -16.28 4.45 -7.10
C VAL A 326 -17.14 3.97 -8.26
N VAL A 327 -18.35 3.52 -7.99
CA VAL A 327 -19.31 3.10 -9.00
C VAL A 327 -20.57 3.95 -8.88
N ARG A 328 -21.01 4.51 -10.00
CA ARG A 328 -22.29 5.20 -10.13
C ARG A 328 -23.20 4.34 -10.99
N TYR A 329 -24.27 3.79 -10.41
CA TYR A 329 -25.12 2.82 -11.14
C TYR A 329 -25.74 3.46 -12.40
N PRO A 330 -25.81 2.72 -13.53
CA PRO A 330 -26.41 3.22 -14.75
C PRO A 330 -27.94 3.35 -14.59
N LYS A 331 -28.51 4.42 -15.13
CA LYS A 331 -29.95 4.46 -15.43
C LYS A 331 -30.23 3.60 -16.65
N VAL A 332 -31.46 3.08 -16.77
CA VAL A 332 -31.87 2.27 -17.92
C VAL A 332 -31.61 3.02 -19.22
N GLY A 333 -30.68 2.49 -20.04
CA GLY A 333 -30.28 3.06 -21.32
C GLY A 333 -29.10 4.05 -21.28
N ASN A 334 -28.41 4.17 -20.14
CA ASN A 334 -27.11 4.84 -20.07
C ASN A 334 -25.97 3.87 -20.45
N ASP A 335 -24.89 4.45 -20.95
CA ASP A 335 -23.63 3.77 -21.23
C ASP A 335 -22.93 3.38 -19.91
N LEU A 336 -22.28 2.21 -19.88
CA LEU A 336 -21.40 1.77 -18.80
C LEU A 336 -19.94 2.06 -19.18
N THR A 337 -19.26 2.86 -18.36
CA THR A 337 -17.95 3.40 -18.69
C THR A 337 -16.97 3.32 -17.54
N TYR A 338 -15.67 3.34 -17.83
CA TYR A 338 -14.61 3.35 -16.81
C TYR A 338 -13.72 4.58 -16.94
N ASN A 339 -13.57 5.33 -15.85
CA ASN A 339 -12.72 6.49 -15.67
C ASN A 339 -11.44 6.10 -14.92
N PHE A 340 -10.30 6.26 -15.57
CA PHE A 340 -8.98 6.16 -14.94
C PHE A 340 -8.42 7.56 -14.78
N ILE A 341 -8.12 7.93 -13.54
CA ILE A 341 -7.73 9.29 -13.17
C ILE A 341 -6.30 9.25 -12.63
N ASP A 342 -5.38 9.98 -13.25
CA ASP A 342 -4.01 10.08 -12.75
C ASP A 342 -3.99 10.86 -11.42
N SER A 343 -3.31 10.32 -10.41
CA SER A 343 -3.09 10.99 -9.12
C SER A 343 -2.32 12.32 -9.20
N LEU A 344 -1.62 12.59 -10.30
CA LEU A 344 -0.82 13.80 -10.51
C LEU A 344 -1.64 15.01 -10.95
N ILE A 345 -2.88 14.83 -11.43
CA ILE A 345 -3.71 15.97 -11.80
C ILE A 345 -4.16 16.74 -10.55
N GLU A 346 -4.51 18.02 -10.70
CA GLU A 346 -5.07 18.81 -9.59
C GLU A 346 -6.43 18.23 -9.13
N ASP A 347 -6.59 18.04 -7.81
CA ASP A 347 -7.84 17.55 -7.19
C ASP A 347 -8.45 16.29 -7.88
N PRO A 348 -7.70 15.16 -7.93
CA PRO A 348 -8.14 13.93 -8.62
C PRO A 348 -9.39 13.31 -7.96
N GLU A 349 -9.59 13.56 -6.66
CA GLU A 349 -10.77 13.09 -5.91
C GLU A 349 -12.08 13.68 -6.46
N SER A 350 -12.07 14.91 -6.97
CA SER A 350 -13.25 15.50 -7.61
C SER A 350 -13.74 14.71 -8.82
N PHE A 351 -12.83 14.13 -9.60
CA PHE A 351 -13.14 13.23 -10.73
C PHE A 351 -13.51 11.83 -10.27
N LEU A 352 -12.87 11.33 -9.21
CA LEU A 352 -13.17 10.03 -8.61
C LEU A 352 -14.63 9.96 -8.15
N TYR A 353 -15.08 10.94 -7.35
CA TYR A 353 -16.44 10.97 -6.80
C TYR A 353 -17.49 11.55 -7.76
N GLY A 354 -17.04 12.37 -8.72
CA GLY A 354 -17.89 13.14 -9.61
C GLY A 354 -18.15 12.52 -10.99
N GLY A 355 -17.94 11.22 -11.16
CA GLY A 355 -18.36 10.51 -12.39
C GLY A 355 -19.88 10.57 -12.63
N GLU A 356 -20.33 10.49 -13.89
CA GLU A 356 -21.77 10.43 -14.21
C GLU A 356 -22.39 9.06 -13.86
N GLN A 357 -23.72 8.98 -13.80
CA GLN A 357 -24.41 7.69 -13.65
C GLN A 357 -24.10 6.75 -14.83
N GLY A 358 -23.59 5.56 -14.53
CA GLY A 358 -23.02 4.64 -15.52
C GLY A 358 -21.49 4.67 -15.55
N SER A 359 -20.81 5.36 -14.63
CA SER A 359 -19.35 5.34 -14.56
C SER A 359 -18.82 4.47 -13.42
N ILE A 360 -17.69 3.82 -13.67
CA ILE A 360 -16.77 3.29 -12.68
C ILE A 360 -15.56 4.24 -12.66
N SER A 361 -15.07 4.67 -11.51
CA SER A 361 -13.92 5.57 -11.40
C SER A 361 -12.88 5.00 -10.44
N THR A 362 -11.60 5.14 -10.79
CA THR A 362 -10.47 4.83 -9.91
C THR A 362 -9.32 5.83 -10.13
N ILE A 363 -8.47 5.99 -9.12
CA ILE A 363 -7.25 6.78 -9.21
C ILE A 363 -6.07 5.83 -9.47
N VAL A 364 -5.24 6.16 -10.46
CA VAL A 364 -3.96 5.50 -10.72
C VAL A 364 -2.87 6.33 -10.04
N THR A 365 -2.16 5.71 -9.09
CA THR A 365 -1.10 6.38 -8.33
C THR A 365 0.23 6.38 -9.07
N THR A 366 1.15 7.27 -8.70
CA THR A 366 2.44 7.45 -9.39
C THR A 366 3.34 6.22 -9.36
N ASP A 367 3.19 5.34 -8.38
CA ASP A 367 3.93 4.08 -8.26
C ASP A 367 3.35 2.95 -9.13
N GLN A 368 2.15 3.14 -9.69
CA GLN A 368 1.47 2.16 -10.54
C GLN A 368 1.73 2.41 -12.03
N ASN A 369 1.86 1.33 -12.79
CA ASN A 369 1.82 1.41 -14.25
C ASN A 369 0.37 1.50 -14.73
N GLY A 370 -0.06 2.65 -15.24
CA GLY A 370 -1.45 2.88 -15.63
C GLY A 370 -1.99 1.91 -16.69
N ILE A 371 -1.17 1.45 -17.63
CA ILE A 371 -1.60 0.46 -18.63
C ILE A 371 -1.82 -0.92 -17.99
N GLU A 372 -0.98 -1.31 -17.04
CA GLU A 372 -1.17 -2.55 -16.26
C GLU A 372 -2.44 -2.48 -15.43
N VAL A 373 -2.68 -1.36 -14.72
CA VAL A 373 -3.91 -1.15 -13.94
C VAL A 373 -5.16 -1.25 -14.81
N ILE A 374 -5.20 -0.57 -15.96
CA ILE A 374 -6.33 -0.69 -16.89
C ILE A 374 -6.50 -2.14 -17.35
N THR A 375 -5.41 -2.80 -17.74
CA THR A 375 -5.45 -4.19 -18.22
C THR A 375 -6.01 -5.13 -17.16
N GLU A 376 -5.62 -4.98 -15.91
CA GLU A 376 -6.11 -5.76 -14.78
C GLU A 376 -7.61 -5.54 -14.56
N LYS A 377 -8.04 -4.28 -14.44
CA LYS A 377 -9.46 -3.95 -14.18
C LYS A 377 -10.37 -4.40 -15.33
N LEU A 378 -9.92 -4.26 -16.59
CA LEU A 378 -10.66 -4.77 -17.75
C LEU A 378 -10.66 -6.30 -17.83
N GLY A 379 -9.55 -6.95 -17.48
CA GLY A 379 -9.48 -8.41 -17.41
C GLY A 379 -10.48 -9.01 -16.40
N ALA A 380 -10.66 -8.35 -15.27
CA ALA A 380 -11.69 -8.71 -14.29
C ALA A 380 -13.11 -8.59 -14.87
N ILE A 381 -13.41 -7.46 -15.52
CA ILE A 381 -14.73 -7.22 -16.17
C ILE A 381 -15.02 -8.28 -17.24
N ALA A 382 -14.04 -8.58 -18.10
CA ALA A 382 -14.17 -9.60 -19.14
C ALA A 382 -14.44 -11.00 -18.56
N THR A 383 -13.79 -11.34 -17.44
CA THR A 383 -13.97 -12.64 -16.76
C THR A 383 -15.39 -12.80 -16.23
N ASP A 384 -16.02 -11.70 -15.81
CA ASP A 384 -17.40 -11.65 -15.35
C ASP A 384 -18.43 -11.59 -16.49
N ASN A 385 -17.98 -11.61 -17.76
CA ASN A 385 -18.78 -11.37 -18.97
C ASN A 385 -19.43 -9.97 -18.99
N GLY A 386 -18.82 -8.99 -18.32
CA GLY A 386 -19.18 -7.59 -18.46
C GLY A 386 -18.63 -7.00 -19.75
N GLU A 387 -19.34 -6.02 -20.29
CA GLU A 387 -18.89 -5.21 -21.43
C GLU A 387 -19.04 -3.74 -21.06
N LEU A 388 -18.04 -2.92 -21.40
CA LEU A 388 -18.07 -1.46 -21.25
C LEU A 388 -18.33 -0.80 -22.60
N ASP A 389 -19.16 0.24 -22.58
CA ASP A 389 -19.42 1.12 -23.73
C ASP A 389 -18.28 2.13 -23.96
N GLY A 390 -17.38 2.31 -22.99
CA GLY A 390 -16.18 3.12 -23.23
C GLY A 390 -15.28 3.33 -22.01
N LEU A 391 -14.11 3.91 -22.28
CA LEU A 391 -13.06 4.22 -21.31
C LEU A 391 -12.74 5.70 -21.36
N ARG A 392 -12.37 6.26 -20.21
CA ARG A 392 -11.85 7.63 -20.09
C ARG A 392 -10.54 7.58 -19.35
N ILE A 393 -9.55 8.26 -19.89
CA ILE A 393 -8.26 8.46 -19.24
C ILE A 393 -8.14 9.95 -18.99
N VAL A 394 -8.05 10.35 -17.72
CA VAL A 394 -7.81 11.73 -17.28
C VAL A 394 -6.40 11.78 -16.74
N GLY A 395 -5.50 12.43 -17.46
CA GLY A 395 -4.09 12.49 -17.09
C GLY A 395 -3.41 13.68 -17.75
N GLU A 396 -2.21 13.99 -17.30
CA GLU A 396 -1.44 15.05 -17.92
C GLU A 396 -0.88 14.59 -19.27
N GLY A 397 -0.75 15.49 -20.24
CA GLY A 397 -0.12 15.16 -21.51
C GLY A 397 0.45 16.33 -22.27
N ASN A 398 1.08 15.98 -23.38
CA ASN A 398 1.75 16.88 -24.32
C ASN A 398 1.66 16.32 -25.75
N GLU A 399 2.40 16.90 -26.70
CA GLU A 399 2.36 16.52 -28.11
C GLU A 399 2.70 15.04 -28.32
N ALA A 400 1.72 14.26 -28.79
CA ALA A 400 1.83 12.83 -29.05
C ALA A 400 2.14 11.94 -27.83
N ASP A 401 1.76 12.38 -26.63
CA ASP A 401 1.86 11.58 -25.40
C ASP A 401 0.76 11.86 -24.37
N PHE A 402 0.72 11.02 -23.33
CA PHE A 402 0.06 11.25 -22.05
C PHE A 402 0.73 10.44 -20.93
N TRP A 403 0.46 10.81 -19.68
CA TRP A 403 0.85 10.10 -18.47
C TRP A 403 -0.36 9.47 -17.78
N LEU A 404 -0.16 8.27 -17.23
CA LEU A 404 -1.09 7.63 -16.30
C LEU A 404 -0.30 6.82 -15.26
N GLY A 405 -0.18 7.35 -14.04
CA GLY A 405 0.72 6.81 -13.02
C GLY A 405 2.18 6.97 -13.46
N ASN A 406 2.98 5.91 -13.41
CA ASN A 406 4.33 5.89 -14.00
C ASN A 406 4.39 5.51 -15.49
N ALA A 407 3.24 5.26 -16.14
CA ALA A 407 3.23 4.92 -17.55
C ALA A 407 3.27 6.19 -18.42
N TRP A 408 4.41 6.41 -19.09
CA TRP A 408 4.51 7.38 -20.17
C TRP A 408 4.17 6.72 -21.51
N VAL A 409 2.99 7.02 -22.03
CA VAL A 409 2.48 6.43 -23.26
C VAL A 409 2.58 7.47 -24.37
N SER A 410 3.45 7.22 -25.34
CA SER A 410 3.73 8.15 -26.43
C SER A 410 3.79 7.42 -27.78
N GLU A 411 3.90 8.19 -28.87
CA GLU A 411 4.18 7.65 -30.20
C GLU A 411 5.39 6.69 -30.22
N GLU A 412 6.36 6.88 -29.33
CA GLU A 412 7.59 6.09 -29.26
C GLU A 412 7.47 4.84 -28.38
N THR A 413 6.58 4.87 -27.38
CA THR A 413 6.48 3.80 -26.36
C THR A 413 5.24 2.93 -26.50
N ILE A 414 4.21 3.36 -27.23
CA ILE A 414 2.92 2.65 -27.31
C ILE A 414 3.03 1.20 -27.79
N ASP A 415 3.98 0.90 -28.68
CA ASP A 415 4.20 -0.46 -29.19
C ASP A 415 4.65 -1.44 -28.08
N ASN A 416 5.27 -0.95 -27.01
CA ASN A 416 5.66 -1.76 -25.85
C ASN A 416 4.43 -2.35 -25.14
N TYR A 417 3.28 -1.70 -25.26
CA TYR A 417 2.02 -2.09 -24.62
C TYR A 417 1.08 -2.83 -25.56
N SER A 418 1.48 -3.13 -26.81
CA SER A 418 0.60 -3.67 -27.85
C SER A 418 -0.20 -4.92 -27.44
N SER A 419 0.40 -5.85 -26.69
CA SER A 419 -0.31 -7.04 -26.20
C SER A 419 -1.35 -6.73 -25.13
N GLN A 420 -1.05 -5.77 -24.25
CA GLN A 420 -1.96 -5.31 -23.20
C GLN A 420 -3.12 -4.55 -23.82
N LEU A 421 -2.85 -3.57 -24.68
CA LEU A 421 -3.86 -2.77 -25.37
C LEU A 421 -4.80 -3.64 -26.22
N ALA A 422 -4.27 -4.63 -26.94
CA ALA A 422 -5.10 -5.55 -27.72
C ALA A 422 -6.03 -6.42 -26.85
N SER A 423 -5.62 -6.73 -25.62
CA SER A 423 -6.41 -7.53 -24.69
C SER A 423 -7.63 -6.78 -24.14
N TRP A 424 -7.60 -5.44 -24.16
CA TRP A 424 -8.70 -4.61 -23.64
C TRP A 424 -10.01 -4.87 -24.39
N SER A 425 -9.94 -5.20 -25.68
CA SER A 425 -11.11 -5.55 -26.50
C SER A 425 -11.98 -6.68 -25.95
N GLY A 426 -11.45 -7.52 -25.05
CA GLY A 426 -12.23 -8.58 -24.39
C GLY A 426 -13.28 -8.08 -23.39
N ALA A 427 -13.18 -6.82 -22.95
CA ALA A 427 -14.07 -6.21 -21.95
C ALA A 427 -14.95 -5.09 -22.53
N LEU A 428 -14.97 -4.92 -23.85
CA LEU A 428 -15.56 -3.75 -24.52
C LEU A 428 -16.70 -4.15 -25.44
N ALA A 429 -17.77 -3.37 -25.41
CA ALA A 429 -18.91 -3.52 -26.32
C ALA A 429 -18.51 -3.17 -27.78
N GLU A 430 -19.30 -3.65 -28.75
CA GLU A 430 -19.10 -3.28 -30.16
C GLU A 430 -19.31 -1.77 -30.35
N GLY A 431 -18.25 -1.06 -30.77
CA GLY A 431 -18.27 0.40 -30.92
C GLY A 431 -17.92 1.17 -29.64
N ALA A 432 -17.24 0.54 -28.68
CA ALA A 432 -16.80 1.24 -27.48
C ALA A 432 -15.80 2.37 -27.78
N ASP A 433 -15.93 3.47 -27.02
CA ASP A 433 -15.13 4.70 -27.18
C ASP A 433 -14.02 4.83 -26.13
N LEU A 434 -12.86 5.39 -26.51
CA LEU A 434 -11.80 5.83 -25.59
C LEU A 434 -11.67 7.36 -25.66
N LEU A 435 -11.97 8.04 -24.55
CA LEU A 435 -11.83 9.49 -24.43
C LEU A 435 -10.55 9.78 -23.63
N LEU A 436 -9.57 10.39 -24.30
CA LEU A 436 -8.29 10.74 -23.70
C LEU A 436 -8.27 12.23 -23.36
N TYR A 437 -8.50 12.54 -22.08
CA TYR A 437 -8.39 13.89 -21.52
C TYR A 437 -6.96 14.15 -21.08
N SER A 438 -6.17 14.64 -22.01
CA SER A 438 -4.80 15.11 -21.81
C SER A 438 -4.53 16.27 -22.77
N CYS A 439 -3.73 17.25 -22.36
CA CYS A 439 -3.44 18.41 -23.20
C CYS A 439 -2.65 18.02 -24.45
N LEU A 440 -2.95 18.65 -25.59
CA LEU A 440 -2.13 18.67 -26.81
C LEU A 440 -1.79 17.33 -27.46
N THR A 441 -2.34 16.20 -26.98
CA THR A 441 -1.98 14.85 -27.43
C THR A 441 -2.14 14.65 -28.94
N ALA A 442 -3.15 15.26 -29.56
CA ALA A 442 -3.39 15.22 -31.00
C ALA A 442 -3.06 16.55 -31.72
N SER A 443 -2.26 17.43 -31.11
CA SER A 443 -2.04 18.80 -31.62
C SER A 443 -1.29 18.88 -32.95
N ASP A 444 -0.57 17.83 -33.34
CA ASP A 444 0.17 17.75 -34.59
C ASP A 444 0.04 16.36 -35.27
N LEU A 445 0.68 16.19 -36.43
CA LEU A 445 0.61 14.94 -37.20
C LEU A 445 1.16 13.72 -36.44
N ARG A 446 2.12 13.91 -35.53
CA ARG A 446 2.64 12.82 -34.68
C ARG A 446 1.56 12.42 -33.68
N GLY A 447 0.93 13.40 -33.06
CA GLY A 447 -0.20 13.21 -32.16
C GLY A 447 -1.38 12.50 -32.83
N GLU A 448 -1.77 12.95 -34.03
CA GLU A 448 -2.82 12.29 -34.82
C GLU A 448 -2.46 10.82 -35.11
N ASN A 449 -1.20 10.53 -35.48
CA ASN A 449 -0.74 9.15 -35.72
C ASN A 449 -0.74 8.31 -34.44
N PHE A 450 -0.33 8.88 -33.31
CA PHE A 450 -0.36 8.23 -32.01
C PHE A 450 -1.78 7.80 -31.65
N VAL A 451 -2.76 8.70 -31.78
CA VAL A 451 -4.17 8.40 -31.53
C VAL A 451 -4.71 7.33 -32.47
N ASN A 452 -4.34 7.38 -33.76
CA ASN A 452 -4.72 6.33 -34.73
C ASN A 452 -4.12 4.96 -34.36
N THR A 453 -2.85 4.90 -33.92
CA THR A 453 -2.22 3.66 -33.47
C THR A 453 -2.89 3.12 -32.22
N PHE A 454 -3.26 4.00 -31.28
CA PHE A 454 -4.00 3.61 -30.09
C PHE A 454 -5.35 2.97 -30.47
N ALA A 455 -6.12 3.61 -31.36
CA ALA A 455 -7.36 3.07 -31.90
C ALA A 455 -7.18 1.70 -32.58
N ASP A 456 -6.14 1.55 -33.40
CA ASP A 456 -5.84 0.29 -34.09
C ASP A 456 -5.46 -0.84 -33.11
N LEU A 457 -4.78 -0.52 -32.00
CA LEU A 457 -4.34 -1.49 -31.00
C LEU A 457 -5.48 -1.92 -30.08
N THR A 458 -6.36 -1.01 -29.66
CA THR A 458 -7.48 -1.33 -28.76
C THR A 458 -8.72 -1.81 -29.51
N GLY A 459 -8.87 -1.43 -30.78
CA GLY A 459 -10.08 -1.65 -31.58
C GLY A 459 -11.22 -0.67 -31.25
N MET A 460 -10.94 0.39 -30.50
CA MET A 460 -11.90 1.41 -30.07
C MET A 460 -11.87 2.64 -30.99
N ASP A 461 -12.96 3.39 -31.03
CA ASP A 461 -12.93 4.76 -31.53
C ASP A 461 -12.34 5.67 -30.44
N VAL A 462 -11.34 6.50 -30.77
CA VAL A 462 -10.55 7.26 -29.80
C VAL A 462 -10.69 8.76 -30.06
N ALA A 463 -10.97 9.54 -29.02
CA ALA A 463 -10.97 10.99 -29.03
C ALA A 463 -9.85 11.56 -28.17
N ALA A 464 -9.18 12.62 -28.64
CA ALA A 464 -8.12 13.31 -27.91
C ALA A 464 -8.10 14.82 -28.22
N SER A 465 -7.48 15.59 -27.33
CA SER A 465 -7.39 17.05 -27.46
C SER A 465 -6.28 17.50 -28.40
N THR A 466 -6.53 18.58 -29.14
CA THR A 466 -5.54 19.27 -29.98
C THR A 466 -5.01 20.55 -29.32
N ASN A 467 -5.56 20.93 -28.16
CA ASN A 467 -5.24 22.16 -27.44
C ASN A 467 -5.15 21.91 -25.91
N LEU A 468 -5.30 22.94 -25.08
CA LEU A 468 -5.28 22.78 -23.63
C LEU A 468 -6.61 22.18 -23.14
N THR A 469 -6.54 21.05 -22.44
CA THR A 469 -7.69 20.41 -21.79
C THR A 469 -7.85 20.92 -20.36
N GLY A 470 -9.04 21.39 -19.97
CA GLY A 470 -9.33 21.84 -18.59
C GLY A 470 -9.95 23.24 -18.50
N SER A 471 -9.44 24.08 -17.59
CA SER A 471 -10.08 25.33 -17.20
C SER A 471 -10.13 26.37 -18.31
N ALA A 472 -11.35 26.82 -18.63
CA ALA A 472 -11.58 27.95 -19.54
C ALA A 472 -10.95 29.26 -19.07
N ALA A 473 -10.70 29.43 -17.76
CA ALA A 473 -10.01 30.59 -17.22
C ALA A 473 -8.53 30.65 -17.64
N LEU A 474 -7.91 29.49 -17.86
CA LEU A 474 -6.54 29.33 -18.35
C LEU A 474 -6.48 29.15 -19.87
N GLY A 475 -7.63 29.18 -20.55
CA GLY A 475 -7.73 29.07 -22.00
C GLY A 475 -7.83 27.63 -22.52
N GLY A 476 -8.07 26.66 -21.64
CA GLY A 476 -8.42 25.30 -22.02
C GLY A 476 -9.93 25.09 -22.17
N ASP A 477 -10.31 23.92 -22.67
CA ASP A 477 -11.68 23.44 -22.63
C ASP A 477 -11.73 21.90 -22.53
N TRP A 478 -12.93 21.31 -22.52
CA TRP A 478 -13.09 19.86 -22.35
C TRP A 478 -13.53 19.17 -23.66
N ASN A 479 -13.46 19.86 -24.79
CA ASN A 479 -13.75 19.26 -26.08
C ASN A 479 -12.52 18.47 -26.56
N LEU A 480 -12.76 17.32 -27.17
CA LEU A 480 -11.73 16.52 -27.83
C LEU A 480 -11.88 16.71 -29.34
N GLU A 481 -11.01 17.51 -29.97
CA GLU A 481 -11.22 17.93 -31.36
C GLU A 481 -10.77 16.92 -32.40
N TYR A 482 -9.89 15.98 -32.02
CA TYR A 482 -9.46 14.90 -32.89
C TYR A 482 -10.13 13.61 -32.46
N GLN A 483 -10.69 12.88 -33.42
CA GLN A 483 -11.35 11.60 -33.17
C GLN A 483 -11.09 10.61 -34.31
N THR A 484 -10.96 9.34 -33.96
CA THR A 484 -11.11 8.22 -34.89
C THR A 484 -12.55 7.74 -34.86
N GLY A 485 -13.08 7.35 -36.03
CA GLY A 485 -14.46 6.89 -36.15
C GLY A 485 -15.52 7.84 -35.58
N SER A 486 -16.54 7.28 -34.93
CA SER A 486 -17.64 8.02 -34.33
C SER A 486 -17.53 7.90 -32.81
N ILE A 487 -17.80 9.00 -32.09
CA ILE A 487 -17.77 9.01 -30.63
C ILE A 487 -19.22 9.18 -30.17
N GLU A 488 -19.74 8.18 -29.49
CA GLU A 488 -21.11 8.10 -29.00
C GLU A 488 -21.22 8.49 -27.52
N THR A 489 -20.18 8.22 -26.74
CA THR A 489 -20.22 8.40 -25.30
C THR A 489 -19.99 9.85 -24.86
N GLY A 490 -20.60 10.23 -23.74
CA GLY A 490 -20.50 11.58 -23.16
C GLY A 490 -19.21 11.84 -22.38
N ILE A 491 -19.09 13.04 -21.81
CA ILE A 491 -17.88 13.46 -21.07
C ILE A 491 -17.57 12.52 -19.89
N GLY A 492 -18.60 11.94 -19.25
CA GLY A 492 -18.48 10.95 -18.19
C GLY A 492 -18.33 11.52 -16.77
N PHE A 493 -18.42 12.84 -16.62
CA PHE A 493 -18.30 13.55 -15.35
C PHE A 493 -19.40 14.60 -15.17
N GLU A 494 -19.86 14.77 -13.93
CA GLU A 494 -20.88 15.74 -13.55
C GLU A 494 -20.43 17.16 -13.93
N THR A 495 -21.37 18.00 -14.39
CA THR A 495 -21.05 19.36 -14.85
C THR A 495 -20.32 20.20 -13.80
N SER A 496 -20.60 19.99 -12.51
CA SER A 496 -19.94 20.69 -11.43
C SER A 496 -18.45 20.37 -11.29
N VAL A 497 -18.00 19.17 -11.67
CA VAL A 497 -16.58 18.79 -11.66
C VAL A 497 -15.85 19.61 -12.72
N ILE A 498 -16.39 19.57 -13.93
CA ILE A 498 -15.85 20.21 -15.13
C ILE A 498 -15.81 21.73 -15.00
N GLU A 499 -16.84 22.36 -14.44
CA GLU A 499 -16.91 23.82 -14.25
C GLU A 499 -16.03 24.32 -13.10
N ASN A 500 -15.76 23.50 -12.08
CA ASN A 500 -14.97 23.90 -10.91
C ASN A 500 -13.48 23.56 -11.04
N PHE A 501 -13.07 22.72 -12.01
CA PHE A 501 -11.66 22.44 -12.25
C PHE A 501 -10.88 23.72 -12.60
N THR A 502 -9.86 24.03 -11.80
CA THR A 502 -9.13 25.31 -11.88
C THR A 502 -7.82 25.25 -12.67
N ASP A 503 -7.39 24.07 -13.09
CA ASP A 503 -6.11 23.87 -13.78
C ASP A 503 -6.29 23.42 -15.24
N THR A 504 -5.19 23.04 -15.91
CA THR A 504 -5.14 22.38 -17.21
C THR A 504 -4.32 21.10 -17.11
N LEU A 505 -4.66 20.09 -17.91
CA LEU A 505 -4.02 18.76 -17.88
C LEU A 505 -2.68 18.74 -18.66
N VAL A 506 -1.84 19.76 -18.48
CA VAL A 506 -0.58 19.95 -19.23
C VAL A 506 0.62 19.69 -18.33
N VAL A 507 1.62 18.98 -18.87
CA VAL A 507 2.90 18.76 -18.18
C VAL A 507 4.08 18.96 -19.11
N PHE A 508 5.22 19.37 -18.54
CA PHE A 508 6.48 19.31 -19.26
C PHE A 508 7.05 17.89 -19.18
N THR A 509 7.07 17.19 -20.32
CA THR A 509 7.79 15.92 -20.44
C THR A 509 9.23 16.19 -20.92
N ALA A 510 10.22 15.73 -20.16
CA ALA A 510 11.62 15.77 -20.55
C ALA A 510 12.12 14.37 -20.93
N THR A 511 12.47 14.20 -22.21
CA THR A 511 13.00 12.96 -22.77
C THR A 511 14.52 12.99 -22.93
N ASP A 512 15.11 14.19 -23.00
CA ASP A 512 16.55 14.41 -23.07
C ASP A 512 16.97 15.73 -22.40
N ALA A 513 18.29 15.99 -22.40
CA ALA A 513 18.87 17.21 -21.82
C ALA A 513 18.33 18.49 -22.48
N THR A 514 18.05 18.47 -23.79
CA THR A 514 17.55 19.64 -24.52
C THR A 514 16.12 19.98 -24.08
N SER A 515 15.24 18.98 -23.99
CA SER A 515 13.87 19.16 -23.49
C SER A 515 13.85 19.61 -22.03
N LEU A 516 14.71 19.04 -21.17
CA LEU A 516 14.79 19.45 -19.77
C LEU A 516 15.26 20.91 -19.63
N ILE A 517 16.29 21.30 -20.38
CA ILE A 517 16.77 22.69 -20.44
C ILE A 517 15.63 23.64 -20.88
N ALA A 518 14.86 23.26 -21.90
CA ALA A 518 13.75 24.07 -22.39
C ALA A 518 12.62 24.21 -21.36
N ALA A 519 12.27 23.11 -20.69
CA ALA A 519 11.25 23.08 -19.64
C ALA A 519 11.63 23.97 -18.44
N ILE A 520 12.86 23.82 -17.91
CA ILE A 520 13.36 24.66 -16.80
C ILE A 520 13.35 26.15 -17.19
N ASN A 521 13.76 26.49 -18.42
CA ASN A 521 13.73 27.88 -18.89
C ASN A 521 12.32 28.45 -19.02
N THR A 522 11.34 27.60 -19.33
CA THR A 522 9.92 28.00 -19.41
C THR A 522 9.38 28.27 -18.01
N ALA A 523 9.63 27.35 -17.06
CA ALA A 523 9.24 27.51 -15.67
C ALA A 523 9.87 28.74 -14.99
N ASN A 524 11.13 29.02 -15.32
CA ASN A 524 11.79 30.24 -14.85
C ASN A 524 11.12 31.55 -15.31
N GLY A 525 10.25 31.51 -16.33
CA GLY A 525 9.72 32.69 -17.02
C GLY A 525 8.22 32.96 -16.84
N ASN A 526 7.44 32.03 -16.29
CA ASN A 526 5.96 32.08 -16.30
C ASN A 526 5.32 32.47 -14.95
N ALA A 527 6.04 32.38 -13.83
CA ALA A 527 5.57 32.69 -12.48
C ALA A 527 4.31 31.91 -12.05
N VAL A 528 4.27 30.62 -12.40
CA VAL A 528 3.32 29.62 -11.89
C VAL A 528 4.10 28.42 -11.36
N THR A 529 3.45 27.55 -10.59
CA THR A 529 4.04 26.25 -10.24
C THR A 529 4.15 25.42 -11.51
N ASP A 530 5.28 24.74 -11.71
CA ASP A 530 5.49 23.87 -12.86
C ASP A 530 6.04 22.52 -12.42
N THR A 531 5.54 21.47 -13.06
CA THR A 531 6.03 20.10 -12.91
C THR A 531 6.71 19.65 -14.19
N ILE A 532 7.90 19.07 -14.07
CA ILE A 532 8.64 18.42 -15.15
C ILE A 532 8.78 16.93 -14.84
N ASN A 533 8.18 16.08 -15.65
CA ASN A 533 8.33 14.63 -15.56
C ASN A 533 9.45 14.15 -16.49
N LEU A 534 10.36 13.34 -15.97
CA LEU A 534 11.40 12.70 -16.78
C LEU A 534 10.85 11.40 -17.37
N ALA A 535 10.90 11.30 -18.69
CA ALA A 535 10.51 10.10 -19.43
C ALA A 535 11.65 9.08 -19.59
N ASN A 536 12.90 9.53 -19.44
CA ASN A 536 14.10 8.70 -19.60
C ASN A 536 15.23 9.20 -18.69
N ASP A 537 16.28 8.38 -18.54
CA ASP A 537 17.57 8.83 -18.03
C ASP A 537 18.16 9.96 -18.90
N ILE A 538 18.54 11.07 -18.25
CA ILE A 538 19.13 12.25 -18.88
C ILE A 538 20.61 12.34 -18.57
N THR A 539 21.44 12.18 -19.60
CA THR A 539 22.90 12.38 -19.50
C THR A 539 23.31 13.77 -20.01
N LEU A 540 23.88 14.57 -19.11
CA LEU A 540 24.40 15.91 -19.40
C LEU A 540 25.84 15.82 -19.91
N THR A 541 26.11 16.44 -21.07
CA THR A 541 27.41 16.33 -21.75
C THR A 541 28.18 17.66 -21.85
N ALA A 542 27.55 18.77 -21.47
CA ALA A 542 28.11 20.10 -21.60
C ALA A 542 27.65 21.03 -20.48
N ILE A 543 28.40 22.11 -20.30
CA ILE A 543 28.04 23.22 -19.42
C ILE A 543 26.95 24.04 -20.13
N ASP A 544 25.80 24.18 -19.48
CA ASP A 544 24.71 25.05 -19.93
C ASP A 544 24.88 26.48 -19.36
N ASN A 545 25.18 26.58 -18.06
CA ASN A 545 25.18 27.84 -17.32
C ASN A 545 26.38 27.96 -16.38
N ALA A 546 26.96 29.15 -16.26
CA ALA A 546 28.13 29.42 -15.40
C ALA A 546 27.81 30.27 -14.15
N THR A 547 26.52 30.45 -13.84
CA THR A 547 26.09 31.18 -12.64
C THR A 547 26.58 30.45 -11.41
N ASN A 548 27.35 31.16 -10.59
CA ASN A 548 28.01 30.63 -9.38
C ASN A 548 28.92 29.41 -9.64
N GLY A 549 29.41 29.25 -10.87
CA GLY A 549 30.22 28.11 -11.33
C GLY A 549 29.53 27.34 -12.44
N ASP A 550 30.21 26.38 -13.04
CA ASP A 550 29.69 25.62 -14.18
C ASP A 550 28.57 24.64 -13.75
N ASN A 551 27.48 24.64 -14.52
CA ASN A 551 26.27 23.82 -14.34
C ASN A 551 25.91 23.13 -15.65
N GLY A 552 25.40 21.90 -15.58
CA GLY A 552 24.87 21.16 -16.72
C GLY A 552 23.44 21.56 -17.11
N LEU A 553 22.71 22.22 -16.21
CA LEU A 553 21.34 22.72 -16.43
C LEU A 553 21.23 24.23 -16.13
N PRO A 554 20.13 24.88 -16.58
CA PRO A 554 19.88 26.28 -16.27
C PRO A 554 19.79 26.50 -14.76
N SER A 555 20.13 27.71 -14.32
CA SER A 555 19.86 28.09 -12.94
C SER A 555 18.35 28.16 -12.72
N VAL A 556 17.84 27.52 -11.67
CA VAL A 556 16.45 27.65 -11.24
C VAL A 556 16.26 29.04 -10.61
N THR A 557 15.41 29.85 -11.21
CA THR A 557 15.03 31.21 -10.81
C THR A 557 13.53 31.36 -10.59
N ALA A 558 12.74 30.29 -10.79
CA ALA A 558 11.31 30.26 -10.56
C ALA A 558 10.98 30.65 -9.11
N THR A 559 10.12 31.65 -8.93
CA THR A 559 9.70 32.13 -7.60
C THR A 559 8.52 31.34 -7.05
N GLU A 560 7.74 30.74 -7.94
CA GLU A 560 6.83 29.65 -7.64
C GLU A 560 7.60 28.32 -7.79
N ARG A 561 7.08 27.24 -7.22
CA ARG A 561 7.83 25.99 -7.13
C ARG A 561 8.00 25.34 -8.50
N LEU A 562 9.24 24.98 -8.81
CA LEU A 562 9.55 24.06 -9.89
C LEU A 562 9.76 22.66 -9.30
N THR A 563 8.96 21.70 -9.73
CA THR A 563 9.10 20.29 -9.39
C THR A 563 9.75 19.54 -10.54
N ILE A 564 10.81 18.79 -10.27
CA ILE A 564 11.37 17.80 -11.18
C ILE A 564 11.04 16.41 -10.62
N ASN A 565 10.12 15.72 -11.28
CA ASN A 565 9.75 14.34 -10.97
C ASN A 565 10.55 13.41 -11.88
N GLY A 566 11.40 12.58 -11.27
CA GLY A 566 12.24 11.65 -11.99
C GLY A 566 11.48 10.44 -12.51
N MET A 567 10.37 10.06 -11.88
CA MET A 567 9.65 8.80 -12.17
C MET A 567 10.63 7.60 -12.14
N GLY A 568 11.60 7.63 -11.22
CA GLY A 568 12.69 6.66 -11.12
C GLY A 568 13.91 6.91 -12.03
N ASN A 569 13.87 7.90 -12.93
CA ASN A 569 14.95 8.18 -13.87
C ASN A 569 16.13 8.97 -13.26
N THR A 570 17.27 8.92 -13.95
CA THR A 570 18.54 9.52 -13.55
C THR A 570 18.87 10.78 -14.33
N ILE A 571 19.25 11.85 -13.65
CA ILE A 571 20.03 12.95 -14.23
C ILE A 571 21.50 12.73 -13.87
N SER A 572 22.33 12.49 -14.87
CA SER A 572 23.76 12.22 -14.68
C SER A 572 24.67 13.12 -15.51
N ARG A 573 25.92 13.28 -15.06
CA ARG A 573 26.99 13.86 -15.88
C ARG A 573 27.73 12.76 -16.66
N ASP A 574 27.95 12.97 -17.95
CA ASP A 574 28.85 12.11 -18.73
C ASP A 574 30.30 12.19 -18.19
N ALA A 575 30.95 11.05 -18.00
CA ALA A 575 32.29 11.01 -17.42
C ALA A 575 33.36 11.72 -18.27
N GLY A 576 33.18 11.78 -19.60
CA GLY A 576 34.04 12.47 -20.56
C GLY A 576 33.73 13.97 -20.74
N ALA A 577 32.62 14.46 -20.18
CA ALA A 577 32.27 15.86 -20.20
C ALA A 577 33.22 16.71 -19.32
N PRO A 578 33.26 18.05 -19.51
CA PRO A 578 33.88 18.94 -18.53
C PRO A 578 33.30 18.75 -17.12
N GLY A 579 34.04 19.16 -16.10
CA GLY A 579 33.51 19.19 -14.73
C GLY A 579 32.45 20.29 -14.61
N PHE A 580 31.25 19.90 -14.20
CA PHE A 580 30.17 20.81 -13.83
C PHE A 580 29.23 20.14 -12.85
N ARG A 581 28.48 20.97 -12.13
CA ARG A 581 27.41 20.57 -11.22
C ARG A 581 26.15 20.27 -12.01
N LEU A 582 25.25 19.43 -11.52
CA LEU A 582 24.02 19.15 -12.26
C LEU A 582 23.07 20.34 -12.19
N LEU A 583 22.73 20.77 -10.97
CA LEU A 583 21.69 21.76 -10.67
C LEU A 583 22.23 22.95 -9.87
N HIS A 584 21.60 24.11 -10.09
CA HIS A 584 21.79 25.30 -9.27
C HIS A 584 20.48 26.02 -9.03
N VAL A 585 20.19 26.28 -7.76
CA VAL A 585 19.01 27.06 -7.34
C VAL A 585 19.49 28.45 -6.95
N SER A 586 18.99 29.46 -7.65
CA SER A 586 19.34 30.85 -7.36
C SER A 586 18.63 31.38 -6.11
N LEU A 587 19.04 32.56 -5.66
CA LEU A 587 18.37 33.23 -4.55
C LEU A 587 16.91 33.55 -4.89
N GLY A 588 15.98 33.01 -4.10
CA GLY A 588 14.54 33.14 -4.32
C GLY A 588 13.96 32.10 -5.28
N GLY A 589 14.79 31.20 -5.81
CA GLY A 589 14.35 29.99 -6.50
C GLY A 589 13.78 28.97 -5.51
N ASP A 590 12.76 28.24 -5.92
CA ASP A 590 12.19 27.10 -5.18
C ASP A 590 12.21 25.85 -6.06
N LEU A 591 13.02 24.85 -5.66
CA LEU A 591 13.19 23.60 -6.39
C LEU A 591 12.81 22.41 -5.51
N GLU A 592 11.93 21.57 -6.05
CA GLU A 592 11.60 20.26 -5.52
C GLU A 592 12.10 19.18 -6.49
N VAL A 593 12.78 18.16 -5.96
CA VAL A 593 13.27 17.01 -6.72
C VAL A 593 12.69 15.76 -6.10
N ASN A 594 11.89 15.03 -6.88
CA ASN A 594 11.16 13.84 -6.45
C ASN A 594 11.58 12.65 -7.30
N GLU A 595 11.69 11.46 -6.70
CA GLU A 595 11.92 10.20 -7.41
C GLU A 595 13.05 10.23 -8.46
N THR A 596 14.09 11.04 -8.21
CA THR A 596 15.16 11.29 -9.19
C THR A 596 16.50 10.82 -8.67
N THR A 597 17.29 10.15 -9.52
CA THR A 597 18.70 9.91 -9.23
C THR A 597 19.58 11.05 -9.78
N LEU A 598 20.31 11.75 -8.92
CA LEU A 598 21.29 12.78 -9.28
C LEU A 598 22.71 12.23 -9.10
N SER A 599 23.44 12.03 -10.21
CA SER A 599 24.75 11.37 -10.15
C SER A 599 25.88 11.93 -11.03
N GLY A 600 27.13 11.68 -10.60
CA GLY A 600 28.35 11.98 -11.37
C GLY A 600 28.70 13.46 -11.51
N GLY A 601 27.95 14.35 -10.86
CA GLY A 601 28.21 15.78 -10.84
C GLY A 601 29.59 16.11 -10.25
N LEU A 602 30.27 17.12 -10.81
CA LEU A 602 31.69 17.40 -10.53
C LEU A 602 31.95 18.92 -10.45
N ALA A 603 32.05 19.46 -9.23
CA ALA A 603 32.37 20.86 -8.97
C ALA A 603 33.89 21.08 -8.75
N ASN A 604 34.67 21.15 -9.84
CA ASN A 604 36.15 21.18 -9.78
C ASN A 604 36.80 22.39 -10.48
N SER A 605 36.26 23.61 -10.29
CA SER A 605 36.67 24.80 -11.06
C SER A 605 38.11 25.32 -10.83
N GLY A 606 38.97 24.54 -10.15
CA GLY A 606 40.43 24.71 -10.16
C GLY A 606 40.96 25.92 -9.40
N GLY A 607 40.10 26.69 -8.73
CA GLY A 607 40.46 27.82 -7.88
C GLY A 607 40.01 27.60 -6.44
N PHE A 608 40.94 27.58 -5.48
CA PHE A 608 40.69 27.28 -4.05
C PHE A 608 39.62 28.15 -3.33
N PHE A 609 39.15 29.24 -3.93
CA PHE A 609 38.16 30.15 -3.34
C PHE A 609 37.22 30.69 -4.43
N GLY A 610 36.14 29.98 -4.71
CA GLY A 610 35.08 30.43 -5.62
C GLY A 610 33.80 29.61 -5.41
N PRO A 611 32.61 30.18 -5.69
CA PRO A 611 31.35 29.46 -5.53
C PRO A 611 31.25 28.19 -6.41
N GLY A 612 32.04 28.10 -7.49
CA GLY A 612 31.99 27.00 -8.46
C GLY A 612 32.63 25.69 -8.04
N ASN A 613 33.02 25.54 -6.78
CA ASN A 613 33.60 24.31 -6.23
C ASN A 613 32.68 23.61 -5.20
N ASN A 614 31.44 24.08 -5.03
CA ASN A 614 30.53 23.57 -4.02
C ASN A 614 29.32 22.90 -4.66
N GLY A 615 28.76 21.87 -4.02
CA GLY A 615 27.54 21.22 -4.48
C GLY A 615 27.75 20.41 -5.75
N GLY A 616 28.43 19.26 -5.66
CA GLY A 616 28.77 18.44 -6.83
C GLY A 616 27.54 18.05 -7.65
N ALA A 617 26.43 17.69 -6.99
CA ALA A 617 25.13 17.54 -7.63
C ALA A 617 24.37 18.88 -7.67
N VAL A 618 24.10 19.44 -6.49
CA VAL A 618 23.22 20.61 -6.32
C VAL A 618 23.90 21.70 -5.51
N PHE A 619 23.89 22.93 -6.02
CA PHE A 619 24.18 24.12 -5.23
C PHE A 619 22.91 24.97 -5.07
N ASN A 620 22.40 25.04 -3.84
CA ASN A 620 21.21 25.79 -3.47
C ASN A 620 21.54 27.14 -2.80
N LEU A 621 20.97 28.22 -3.32
CA LEU A 621 20.91 29.56 -2.70
C LEU A 621 19.48 30.01 -2.36
N GLY A 622 18.48 29.20 -2.71
CA GLY A 622 17.05 29.40 -2.46
C GLY A 622 16.51 28.30 -1.54
N THR A 623 15.38 27.70 -1.92
CA THR A 623 14.76 26.56 -1.25
C THR A 623 15.02 25.29 -2.05
N LEU A 624 15.36 24.20 -1.35
CA LEU A 624 15.52 22.87 -1.93
C LEU A 624 14.78 21.82 -1.10
N SER A 625 13.92 21.05 -1.74
CA SER A 625 13.35 19.81 -1.21
C SER A 625 13.84 18.65 -2.07
N VAL A 626 14.30 17.57 -1.42
CA VAL A 626 14.69 16.31 -2.08
C VAL A 626 13.90 15.20 -1.44
N ASN A 627 12.98 14.62 -2.18
CA ASN A 627 12.06 13.58 -1.71
C ASN A 627 12.23 12.32 -2.54
N ASP A 628 12.20 11.15 -1.89
CA ASP A 628 12.19 9.83 -2.55
C ASP A 628 13.29 9.66 -3.61
N SER A 629 14.44 10.34 -3.41
CA SER A 629 15.45 10.55 -4.44
C SER A 629 16.81 9.99 -4.03
N ILE A 630 17.69 9.80 -5.01
CA ILE A 630 19.05 9.31 -4.78
C ILE A 630 20.05 10.38 -5.22
N VAL A 631 20.89 10.87 -4.32
CA VAL A 631 22.04 11.74 -4.69
C VAL A 631 23.32 10.96 -4.49
N SER A 632 23.95 10.52 -5.57
CA SER A 632 25.06 9.57 -5.48
C SER A 632 26.28 9.84 -6.36
N GLY A 633 27.46 9.52 -5.82
CA GLY A 633 28.71 9.56 -6.58
C GLY A 633 29.09 10.95 -7.11
N ASN A 634 28.70 12.02 -6.42
CA ASN A 634 29.01 13.39 -6.80
C ASN A 634 30.24 13.91 -6.05
N GLU A 635 31.00 14.81 -6.68
CA GLU A 635 32.26 15.32 -6.16
C GLU A 635 32.33 16.86 -6.19
N ALA A 636 32.82 17.45 -5.09
CA ALA A 636 33.08 18.88 -4.97
C ALA A 636 34.46 19.15 -4.37
N ASP A 637 35.22 20.07 -4.96
CA ASP A 637 36.54 20.48 -4.43
C ASP A 637 36.44 21.17 -3.06
N ALA A 638 35.29 21.76 -2.73
CA ALA A 638 35.05 22.49 -1.48
C ALA A 638 33.95 21.84 -0.64
N ASP A 639 32.74 22.40 -0.60
CA ASP A 639 31.70 21.98 0.34
C ASP A 639 30.53 21.28 -0.38
N GLY A 640 29.91 20.28 0.27
CA GLY A 640 28.73 19.59 -0.25
C GLY A 640 29.04 18.74 -1.48
N GLY A 641 29.60 17.55 -1.29
CA GLY A 641 29.92 16.66 -2.42
C GLY A 641 28.68 16.30 -3.22
N GLY A 642 27.58 15.96 -2.52
CA GLY A 642 26.25 15.85 -3.11
C GLY A 642 25.58 17.22 -3.19
N ILE A 643 25.18 17.75 -2.02
CA ILE A 643 24.37 18.95 -1.90
C ILE A 643 25.10 20.01 -1.09
N TYR A 644 25.17 21.23 -1.63
CA TYR A 644 25.55 22.41 -0.86
C TYR A 644 24.38 23.39 -0.79
N SER A 645 23.91 23.72 0.41
CA SER A 645 22.87 24.71 0.65
C SER A 645 23.45 25.90 1.40
N PHE A 646 23.23 27.11 0.86
CA PHE A 646 23.82 28.34 1.40
C PHE A 646 22.78 29.45 1.58
N GLY A 647 22.68 29.94 2.81
CA GLY A 647 21.70 30.95 3.22
C GLY A 647 22.22 32.34 2.94
N SER A 648 21.59 33.04 2.00
CA SER A 648 21.93 34.43 1.68
C SER A 648 21.20 35.45 2.56
N ILE A 649 21.59 36.72 2.45
CA ILE A 649 21.22 37.87 3.31
C ILE A 649 19.70 38.14 3.52
N THR A 650 18.81 37.47 2.80
CA THR A 650 17.34 37.67 2.83
C THR A 650 16.52 36.41 3.16
N GLY A 651 17.16 35.25 3.40
CA GLY A 651 16.48 33.98 3.72
C GLY A 651 17.46 32.90 4.20
N GLY A 652 16.99 32.01 5.08
CA GLY A 652 17.74 30.84 5.56
C GLY A 652 18.22 29.94 4.44
N ALA A 653 19.31 29.20 4.66
CA ALA A 653 19.51 27.98 3.89
C ALA A 653 18.45 27.00 4.35
N LEU A 654 17.56 26.59 3.45
CA LEU A 654 16.57 25.56 3.71
C LEU A 654 16.82 24.42 2.72
N ALA A 655 17.27 23.30 3.27
CA ALA A 655 17.31 22.03 2.55
C ALA A 655 16.60 21.00 3.43
N THR A 656 15.56 20.39 2.87
CA THR A 656 14.81 19.30 3.48
C THR A 656 15.07 18.05 2.66
N ILE A 657 15.47 16.97 3.34
CA ILE A 657 15.71 15.67 2.72
C ILE A 657 14.75 14.68 3.37
N THR A 658 13.89 14.09 2.56
CA THR A 658 12.84 13.18 3.02
C THR A 658 12.90 11.89 2.21
N SER A 659 12.80 10.74 2.88
CA SER A 659 12.72 9.42 2.23
C SER A 659 13.80 9.16 1.16
N SER A 660 14.97 9.78 1.29
CA SER A 660 15.97 9.84 0.22
C SER A 660 17.29 9.17 0.62
N THR A 661 18.05 8.75 -0.39
CA THR A 661 19.39 8.17 -0.19
C THR A 661 20.49 9.12 -0.69
N ILE A 662 21.38 9.54 0.19
CA ILE A 662 22.55 10.37 -0.16
C ILE A 662 23.81 9.52 0.03
N SER A 663 24.42 9.06 -1.06
CA SER A 663 25.43 8.00 -1.00
C SER A 663 26.71 8.25 -1.80
N GLY A 664 27.86 7.87 -1.25
CA GLY A 664 29.13 7.85 -2.01
C GLY A 664 29.60 9.21 -2.54
N ASN A 665 29.13 10.32 -1.96
CA ASN A 665 29.51 11.66 -2.39
C ASN A 665 30.79 12.13 -1.66
N THR A 666 31.60 12.96 -2.32
CA THR A 666 32.91 13.39 -1.82
C THR A 666 33.08 14.91 -1.86
N ALA A 667 33.53 15.50 -0.75
CA ALA A 667 33.84 16.91 -0.65
C ALA A 667 35.27 17.16 -0.15
N GLY A 668 35.98 18.12 -0.73
CA GLY A 668 37.33 18.49 -0.28
C GLY A 668 37.38 19.22 1.07
N SER A 669 36.26 19.76 1.58
CA SER A 669 36.21 20.58 2.80
C SER A 669 35.15 20.09 3.79
N THR A 670 33.87 20.35 3.57
CA THR A 670 32.81 19.96 4.52
C THR A 670 31.61 19.30 3.86
N GLY A 671 30.97 18.37 4.55
CA GLY A 671 29.72 17.75 4.10
C GLY A 671 29.93 16.92 2.84
N GLY A 672 30.43 15.70 2.98
CA GLY A 672 30.66 14.82 1.83
C GLY A 672 29.35 14.55 1.10
N GLY A 673 28.31 14.20 1.86
CA GLY A 673 26.93 14.12 1.36
C GLY A 673 26.33 15.52 1.24
N ILE A 674 26.15 16.18 2.39
CA ILE A 674 25.44 17.45 2.47
C ILE A 674 26.22 18.48 3.30
N SER A 675 26.37 19.70 2.78
CA SER A 675 26.81 20.85 3.56
C SER A 675 25.76 21.95 3.54
N ASN A 676 25.33 22.38 4.73
CA ASN A 676 24.38 23.47 4.94
C ASN A 676 25.08 24.61 5.66
N SER A 677 25.03 25.82 5.11
CA SER A 677 25.80 26.96 5.63
C SER A 677 25.01 28.26 5.64
N ALA A 678 25.11 29.03 6.72
CA ALA A 678 24.56 30.37 6.81
C ALA A 678 25.58 31.37 7.39
N PHE A 679 25.88 32.43 6.64
CA PHE A 679 26.81 33.49 7.04
C PHE A 679 26.11 34.85 7.16
N THR A 680 26.63 35.71 8.04
CA THR A 680 26.19 37.11 8.14
C THR A 680 27.17 38.02 7.39
N GLY A 681 26.68 38.70 6.34
CA GLY A 681 27.49 39.66 5.57
C GLY A 681 26.71 40.84 4.99
N GLY A 682 25.39 40.90 5.22
CA GLY A 682 24.53 41.97 4.73
C GLY A 682 24.51 43.21 5.64
N PRO A 683 24.16 44.39 5.12
CA PRO A 683 24.14 45.65 5.87
C PRO A 683 23.13 45.70 7.03
N THR A 684 22.24 44.70 7.14
CA THR A 684 21.11 44.66 8.09
C THR A 684 21.36 43.86 9.36
N ASN A 685 22.48 43.12 9.51
CA ASN A 685 22.73 42.21 10.65
C ASN A 685 21.51 41.32 10.99
N THR A 686 20.73 40.93 9.97
CA THR A 686 19.57 40.05 10.15
C THR A 686 20.06 38.66 10.57
N PRO A 687 19.51 38.05 11.64
CA PRO A 687 19.93 36.72 12.06
C PRO A 687 19.62 35.72 10.95
N ASN A 688 20.63 35.03 10.43
CA ASN A 688 20.45 33.92 9.51
C ASN A 688 20.81 32.61 10.21
N ALA A 689 19.97 31.58 10.07
CA ALA A 689 20.19 30.26 10.66
C ALA A 689 20.33 29.22 9.56
N ALA A 690 21.32 28.32 9.71
CA ALA A 690 21.46 27.13 8.89
C ALA A 690 20.52 26.06 9.46
N VAL A 691 19.39 25.83 8.80
CA VAL A 691 18.39 24.84 9.22
C VAL A 691 18.46 23.64 8.26
N MET A 692 18.60 22.45 8.83
CA MET A 692 18.63 21.19 8.09
C MET A 692 17.67 20.20 8.74
N THR A 693 16.81 19.60 7.93
CA THR A 693 15.89 18.55 8.35
C THR A 693 16.11 17.32 7.48
N ILE A 694 16.34 16.18 8.13
CA ILE A 694 16.51 14.87 7.50
C ILE A 694 15.48 13.93 8.11
N GLU A 695 14.63 13.35 7.27
CA GLU A 695 13.51 12.51 7.67
C GLU A 695 13.46 11.24 6.82
N ASN A 696 13.25 10.08 7.44
CA ASN A 696 13.07 8.79 6.75
C ASN A 696 14.20 8.43 5.76
N SER A 697 15.40 8.98 5.95
CA SER A 697 16.43 9.01 4.90
C SER A 697 17.67 8.22 5.28
N THR A 698 18.46 7.87 4.26
CA THR A 698 19.71 7.14 4.40
C THR A 698 20.90 7.95 3.87
N ILE A 699 21.84 8.28 4.76
CA ILE A 699 23.04 9.05 4.42
C ILE A 699 24.26 8.15 4.61
N ILE A 700 24.83 7.64 3.51
CA ILE A 700 25.81 6.55 3.58
C ILE A 700 27.08 6.74 2.76
N ASN A 701 28.20 6.25 3.28
CA ASN A 701 29.47 6.16 2.53
C ASN A 701 29.95 7.48 1.92
N ASN A 702 29.58 8.63 2.50
CA ASN A 702 30.04 9.92 2.04
C ASN A 702 31.36 10.31 2.72
N SER A 703 32.17 11.14 2.06
CA SER A 703 33.52 11.48 2.51
C SER A 703 33.83 12.97 2.46
N ALA A 704 34.40 13.52 3.53
CA ALA A 704 34.90 14.90 3.56
C ALA A 704 36.06 15.13 4.54
N ASN A 705 36.57 16.36 4.60
CA ASN A 705 37.49 16.74 5.66
C ASN A 705 36.77 16.87 7.02
N THR A 706 35.56 17.44 7.06
CA THR A 706 34.71 17.56 8.27
C THR A 706 33.25 17.29 7.92
N GLY A 707 32.51 16.56 8.75
CA GLY A 707 31.12 16.21 8.41
C GLY A 707 31.08 15.28 7.20
N GLY A 708 31.57 14.04 7.34
CA GLY A 708 31.65 13.10 6.22
C GLY A 708 30.30 12.89 5.56
N GLY A 709 29.28 12.62 6.36
CA GLY A 709 27.87 12.59 5.93
C GLY A 709 27.33 14.00 5.76
N ILE A 710 27.12 14.68 6.88
CA ILE A 710 26.46 15.98 6.94
C ILE A 710 27.30 17.00 7.72
N SER A 711 27.42 18.20 7.17
CA SER A 711 27.92 19.39 7.87
C SER A 711 26.86 20.48 7.91
N ASN A 712 26.51 20.99 9.09
CA ASN A 712 25.65 22.15 9.26
C ASN A 712 26.41 23.26 10.00
N PHE A 713 26.53 24.43 9.37
CA PHE A 713 27.36 25.52 9.86
C PHE A 713 26.63 26.86 9.86
N GLY A 714 26.64 27.53 11.01
CA GLY A 714 25.97 28.81 11.20
C GLY A 714 26.85 29.88 11.83
N GLN A 715 26.65 31.15 11.44
CA GLN A 715 27.38 32.29 11.99
C GLN A 715 26.48 33.41 12.56
N ASN A 716 26.82 33.93 13.75
CA ASN A 716 26.36 35.19 14.38
C ASN A 716 24.85 35.38 14.70
N ALA A 717 24.01 34.35 14.67
CA ALA A 717 22.60 34.43 15.10
C ALA A 717 22.36 33.74 16.46
N ASP A 718 21.29 34.14 17.18
CA ASP A 718 20.82 33.51 18.43
C ASP A 718 20.40 32.03 18.27
N ASN A 719 20.52 31.41 17.09
CA ASN A 719 20.43 29.96 16.92
C ASN A 719 21.08 29.57 15.58
N SER A 720 22.37 29.85 15.42
CA SER A 720 22.98 29.93 14.09
C SER A 720 22.96 28.64 13.26
N ALA A 721 22.93 27.46 13.90
CA ALA A 721 22.89 26.16 13.22
C ALA A 721 21.93 25.22 13.96
N VAL A 722 20.89 24.75 13.26
CA VAL A 722 19.90 23.78 13.75
C VAL A 722 19.82 22.61 12.78
N MET A 723 20.08 21.40 13.27
CA MET A 723 19.92 20.17 12.50
C MET A 723 18.93 19.25 13.22
N ARG A 724 17.97 18.70 12.47
CA ARG A 724 17.04 17.67 12.92
C ARG A 724 17.22 16.42 12.08
N VAL A 725 17.35 15.29 12.76
CA VAL A 725 17.47 13.97 12.15
C VAL A 725 16.43 13.09 12.82
N ASN A 726 15.38 12.75 12.07
CA ASN A 726 14.29 11.93 12.55
C ASN A 726 14.21 10.67 11.71
N ASN A 727 14.00 9.53 12.35
CA ASN A 727 13.64 8.30 11.64
C ASN A 727 14.63 7.92 10.52
N SER A 728 15.92 8.19 10.70
CA SER A 728 16.91 8.16 9.61
C SER A 728 18.13 7.33 9.96
N THR A 729 18.77 6.77 8.93
CA THR A 729 20.00 5.99 9.03
C THR A 729 21.20 6.76 8.49
N ILE A 730 22.25 6.90 9.30
CA ILE A 730 23.50 7.59 8.94
C ILE A 730 24.66 6.65 9.20
N SER A 731 25.29 6.14 8.13
CA SER A 731 26.28 5.05 8.28
C SER A 731 27.43 5.05 7.28
N GLY A 732 28.58 4.51 7.66
CA GLY A 732 29.74 4.35 6.77
C GLY A 732 30.38 5.67 6.31
N ASN A 733 29.96 6.82 6.85
CA ASN A 733 30.49 8.11 6.41
C ASN A 733 31.85 8.39 7.06
N THR A 734 32.75 9.00 6.29
CA THR A 734 34.15 9.21 6.68
C THR A 734 34.51 10.69 6.72
N ALA A 735 35.10 11.14 7.81
CA ALA A 735 35.71 12.46 7.90
C ALA A 735 37.21 12.38 8.22
N SER A 736 37.99 13.37 7.79
CA SER A 736 39.38 13.45 8.21
C SER A 736 39.51 13.99 9.65
N PHE A 737 38.76 15.04 10.01
CA PHE A 737 38.95 15.78 11.26
C PHE A 737 37.86 15.57 12.31
N ALA A 738 36.59 15.78 11.96
CA ALA A 738 35.51 15.66 12.95
C ALA A 738 34.15 15.34 12.31
N GLY A 739 33.32 14.62 13.05
CA GLY A 739 31.96 14.25 12.66
C GLY A 739 31.96 13.41 11.39
N GLY A 740 32.37 12.15 11.48
CA GLY A 740 32.28 11.21 10.35
C GLY A 740 30.86 11.16 9.79
N GLY A 741 29.86 10.96 10.65
CA GLY A 741 28.44 11.01 10.30
C GLY A 741 27.92 12.44 10.28
N LEU A 742 27.80 13.05 11.45
CA LEU A 742 27.15 14.35 11.65
C LEU A 742 28.08 15.38 12.27
N TYR A 743 28.20 16.54 11.63
CA TYR A 743 28.89 17.71 12.16
C TYR A 743 27.96 18.92 12.20
N ASN A 744 27.77 19.52 13.37
CA ASN A 744 26.93 20.71 13.55
C ASN A 744 27.70 21.78 14.33
N ARG A 745 27.78 23.00 13.78
CA ARG A 745 28.56 24.08 14.37
C ARG A 745 27.88 25.44 14.30
N GLY A 746 27.81 26.09 15.46
CA GLY A 746 27.21 27.41 15.61
C GLY A 746 28.21 28.41 16.17
N GLN A 747 28.53 29.44 15.39
CA GLN A 747 29.45 30.51 15.78
C GLN A 747 28.68 31.74 16.27
N SER A 748 28.05 31.66 17.45
CA SER A 748 27.35 32.80 18.06
C SER A 748 27.84 33.10 19.48
N SER A 749 27.88 34.39 19.82
CA SER A 749 28.27 34.88 21.14
C SER A 749 27.20 34.68 22.21
N SER A 750 25.96 34.34 21.81
CA SER A 750 24.80 34.24 22.70
C SER A 750 24.21 32.83 22.83
N GLN A 751 24.31 31.97 21.80
CA GLN A 751 23.78 30.58 21.81
C GLN A 751 24.67 29.65 20.95
N GLY A 752 24.77 28.36 21.30
CA GLY A 752 25.50 27.34 20.52
C GLY A 752 24.65 26.72 19.39
N ALA A 753 25.20 25.74 18.66
CA ALA A 753 24.44 24.95 17.68
C ALA A 753 23.42 24.03 18.36
N THR A 754 22.28 23.74 17.73
CA THR A 754 21.33 22.73 18.20
C THR A 754 21.29 21.54 17.23
N LEU A 755 21.47 20.33 17.73
CA LEU A 755 21.28 19.08 16.98
C LEU A 755 20.25 18.24 17.73
N ILE A 756 19.21 17.79 17.02
CA ILE A 756 18.15 16.94 17.55
C ILE A 756 18.17 15.64 16.76
N ILE A 757 18.25 14.51 17.46
CA ILE A 757 18.24 13.17 16.88
C ILE A 757 17.14 12.37 17.58
N THR A 758 16.15 11.93 16.83
CA THR A 758 15.01 11.17 17.37
C THR A 758 14.76 9.94 16.52
N ASN A 759 14.57 8.78 17.17
CA ASN A 759 14.31 7.50 16.49
C ASN A 759 15.23 7.26 15.29
N SER A 760 16.54 7.50 15.45
CA SER A 760 17.49 7.44 14.33
C SER A 760 18.69 6.55 14.66
N THR A 761 19.36 6.06 13.62
CA THR A 761 20.50 5.13 13.73
C THR A 761 21.75 5.76 13.14
N VAL A 762 22.73 6.10 13.98
CA VAL A 762 24.02 6.70 13.60
C VAL A 762 25.16 5.74 13.94
N VAL A 763 25.61 4.95 12.95
CA VAL A 763 26.54 3.84 13.18
C VAL A 763 27.63 3.73 12.15
N GLN A 764 28.74 3.07 12.47
CA GLN A 764 29.81 2.75 11.50
C GLN A 764 30.41 3.97 10.76
N ASN A 765 30.31 5.17 11.33
CA ASN A 765 30.94 6.37 10.79
C ASN A 765 32.33 6.55 11.40
N GLU A 766 33.28 7.09 10.62
CA GLU A 766 34.69 7.14 10.98
C GLU A 766 35.31 8.55 10.92
N THR A 767 36.25 8.81 11.83
CA THR A 767 37.28 9.85 11.64
C THR A 767 38.69 9.26 11.53
N THR A 768 39.43 9.62 10.49
CA THR A 768 40.67 8.90 10.12
C THR A 768 41.98 9.55 10.58
N LEU A 769 42.03 10.88 10.80
CA LEU A 769 43.27 11.53 11.24
C LEU A 769 43.54 11.31 12.73
N ILE A 770 44.82 11.20 13.08
CA ILE A 770 45.27 11.18 14.48
C ILE A 770 44.91 12.52 15.14
N GLY A 771 44.09 12.45 16.19
CA GLY A 771 43.56 13.63 16.88
C GLY A 771 42.18 14.07 16.37
N GLY A 772 41.63 13.41 15.35
CA GLY A 772 40.26 13.58 14.90
C GLY A 772 39.25 13.19 15.99
N GLN A 773 38.10 13.83 15.97
CA GLN A 773 37.08 13.76 17.02
C GLN A 773 35.75 13.27 16.46
N SER A 774 35.17 12.24 17.07
CA SER A 774 33.80 11.79 16.80
C SER A 774 33.57 11.25 15.39
N GLY A 775 33.59 9.93 15.27
CA GLY A 775 33.13 9.21 14.10
C GLY A 775 31.63 9.42 13.88
N GLY A 776 30.81 9.32 14.94
CA GLY A 776 29.36 9.48 14.86
C GLY A 776 28.94 10.95 14.79
N VAL A 777 28.83 11.60 15.95
CA VAL A 777 28.20 12.92 16.12
C VAL A 777 29.16 13.92 16.75
N HIS A 778 29.33 15.06 16.10
CA HIS A 778 30.09 16.19 16.61
C HIS A 778 29.25 17.47 16.60
N ASN A 779 28.90 18.00 17.77
CA ASN A 779 28.07 19.20 17.88
C ASN A 779 28.78 20.28 18.70
N THR A 780 29.10 21.43 18.09
CA THR A 780 29.98 22.42 18.71
C THR A 780 29.53 23.87 18.56
N GLY A 781 30.05 24.73 19.45
CA GLY A 781 29.80 26.17 19.49
C GLY A 781 31.01 26.99 19.05
N VAL A 782 31.20 28.14 19.69
CA VAL A 782 32.40 28.98 19.51
C VAL A 782 33.55 28.39 20.33
N PHE A 783 34.65 28.04 19.67
CA PHE A 783 35.87 27.51 20.31
C PHE A 783 36.37 28.46 21.42
N GLY A 784 36.39 27.99 22.67
CA GLY A 784 36.80 28.78 23.85
C GLY A 784 35.79 29.84 24.32
N GLY A 785 34.58 29.87 23.75
CA GLY A 785 33.48 30.74 24.18
C GLY A 785 32.65 30.13 25.33
N PRO A 786 31.78 30.92 25.98
CA PRO A 786 30.95 30.46 27.09
C PRO A 786 29.70 29.65 26.66
N ASN A 787 29.58 29.25 25.39
CA ASN A 787 28.39 28.57 24.87
C ASN A 787 28.80 27.30 24.13
N THR A 788 28.41 26.15 24.66
CA THR A 788 28.56 24.84 24.02
C THR A 788 27.38 24.55 23.10
N GLY A 789 27.58 23.73 22.06
CA GLY A 789 26.45 23.19 21.28
C GLY A 789 25.50 22.38 22.17
N ARG A 790 24.20 22.44 21.88
CA ARG A 790 23.15 21.67 22.53
C ARG A 790 22.77 20.46 21.67
N LEU A 791 23.04 19.26 22.16
CA LEU A 791 22.64 18.01 21.53
C LEU A 791 21.45 17.44 22.29
N ILE A 792 20.37 17.12 21.59
CA ILE A 792 19.14 16.51 22.13
C ILE A 792 18.99 15.15 21.46
N VAL A 793 18.90 14.09 22.24
CA VAL A 793 18.81 12.71 21.72
C VAL A 793 17.72 11.95 22.47
N GLY A 794 16.82 11.29 21.73
CA GLY A 794 15.81 10.38 22.27
C GLY A 794 15.55 9.20 21.34
N ASN A 795 15.26 8.02 21.89
CA ASN A 795 14.97 6.80 21.13
C ASN A 795 16.00 6.45 20.04
N SER A 796 17.26 6.83 20.17
CA SER A 796 18.21 6.75 19.04
C SER A 796 19.44 5.88 19.35
N VAL A 797 20.01 5.31 18.30
CA VAL A 797 21.24 4.50 18.34
C VAL A 797 22.41 5.36 17.87
N ILE A 798 23.44 5.49 18.69
CA ILE A 798 24.74 6.07 18.32
C ILE A 798 25.84 5.12 18.82
N ALA A 799 26.30 4.23 17.94
CA ALA A 799 27.20 3.14 18.31
C ALA A 799 28.06 2.67 17.12
N GLN A 800 29.05 1.82 17.38
CA GLN A 800 29.93 1.25 16.35
C GLN A 800 30.67 2.30 15.49
N ASN A 801 30.72 3.58 15.90
CA ASN A 801 31.48 4.61 15.20
C ASN A 801 32.95 4.55 15.64
N THR A 802 33.86 5.02 14.80
CA THR A 802 35.31 4.96 15.05
C THR A 802 35.95 6.34 15.03
N ALA A 803 36.79 6.62 16.02
CA ALA A 803 37.62 7.83 16.09
C ALA A 803 38.79 7.61 17.03
N THR A 804 39.80 8.48 16.93
CA THR A 804 40.88 8.49 17.93
C THR A 804 40.47 9.06 19.28
N GLN A 805 39.41 9.87 19.32
CA GLN A 805 38.83 10.45 20.53
C GLN A 805 37.30 10.49 20.37
N THR A 806 36.58 10.14 21.45
CA THR A 806 35.12 10.26 21.55
C THR A 806 34.36 9.68 20.34
N PRO A 807 34.47 8.36 20.05
CA PRO A 807 34.01 7.78 18.79
C PRO A 807 32.55 8.04 18.43
N ASP A 808 31.62 7.90 19.38
CA ASP A 808 30.19 8.07 19.12
C ASP A 808 29.74 9.53 19.22
N VAL A 809 30.07 10.23 20.32
CA VAL A 809 29.63 11.61 20.54
C VAL A 809 30.77 12.47 21.08
N GLY A 810 31.05 13.61 20.45
CA GLY A 810 32.03 14.58 20.97
C GLY A 810 31.63 16.05 20.85
N HIS A 811 32.32 16.86 21.66
CA HIS A 811 32.06 18.27 21.92
C HIS A 811 33.34 19.02 22.32
N ASP A 812 33.34 20.35 22.18
CA ASP A 812 34.43 21.22 22.64
C ASP A 812 34.46 21.35 24.18
N VAL A 813 35.62 21.12 24.79
CA VAL A 813 35.92 21.34 26.23
C VAL A 813 36.68 22.67 26.45
N PRO A 814 36.55 23.39 27.59
CA PRO A 814 35.89 23.00 28.85
C PRO A 814 34.42 23.47 28.99
N PHE A 815 33.61 22.66 29.67
CA PHE A 815 32.19 22.89 29.88
C PHE A 815 31.88 24.10 30.77
N VAL A 816 30.88 24.87 30.36
CA VAL A 816 30.27 25.97 31.12
C VAL A 816 28.78 25.69 31.44
N SER A 817 28.17 24.74 30.73
CA SER A 817 26.81 24.17 30.93
C SER A 817 26.76 22.73 30.39
N SER A 818 25.77 21.91 30.81
CA SER A 818 25.57 20.55 30.26
C SER A 818 25.17 20.64 28.78
N PRO A 819 26.02 20.20 27.83
CA PRO A 819 25.76 20.37 26.40
C PRO A 819 24.80 19.32 25.83
N VAL A 820 24.57 18.21 26.53
CA VAL A 820 23.68 17.13 26.10
C VAL A 820 22.41 17.14 26.94
N VAL A 821 21.28 17.02 26.24
CA VAL A 821 19.95 16.72 26.77
C VAL A 821 19.65 15.29 26.35
N ASP A 822 19.88 14.38 27.29
CA ASP A 822 19.52 12.96 27.16
C ASP A 822 18.04 12.81 27.52
N GLU A 823 17.18 12.72 26.51
CA GLU A 823 15.73 12.54 26.70
C GLU A 823 15.37 11.10 27.13
N GLY A 824 16.36 10.21 27.18
CA GLY A 824 16.22 8.81 27.58
C GLY A 824 16.06 7.86 26.40
N HIS A 825 16.06 6.56 26.71
CA HIS A 825 15.83 5.49 25.73
C HIS A 825 16.81 5.52 24.54
N ASN A 826 18.05 5.96 24.77
CA ASN A 826 19.10 5.94 23.76
C ASN A 826 20.01 4.73 23.95
N PHE A 827 20.53 4.21 22.83
CA PHE A 827 21.61 3.24 22.82
C PHE A 827 22.91 3.93 22.43
N ILE A 828 23.83 4.08 23.39
CA ILE A 828 25.12 4.73 23.17
C ILE A 828 26.24 3.70 23.32
N GLY A 829 26.92 3.39 22.23
CA GLY A 829 27.97 2.36 22.21
C GLY A 829 29.13 2.70 23.15
N ILE A 830 29.56 3.97 23.15
CA ILE A 830 30.67 4.52 23.92
C ILE A 830 30.33 5.95 24.37
N ASP A 831 30.14 6.15 25.68
CA ASP A 831 30.08 7.49 26.29
C ASP A 831 31.33 7.77 27.14
N GLU A 832 32.37 8.29 26.50
CA GLU A 832 33.63 8.64 27.17
C GLU A 832 33.52 9.84 28.12
N GLN A 833 32.51 10.68 27.93
CA GLN A 833 32.37 11.95 28.64
C GLN A 833 31.32 11.90 29.75
N GLY A 834 30.54 10.81 29.85
CA GLY A 834 29.46 10.66 30.83
C GLY A 834 28.34 11.67 30.61
N LEU A 835 28.05 11.97 29.35
CA LEU A 835 27.06 12.96 28.93
C LEU A 835 25.63 12.43 28.98
N PHE A 836 25.45 11.12 28.84
CA PHE A 836 24.16 10.45 28.88
C PHE A 836 23.94 9.89 30.29
N THR A 837 22.88 10.36 30.94
CA THR A 837 22.65 10.12 32.39
C THR A 837 21.25 9.60 32.72
N VAL A 838 20.33 9.68 31.76
CA VAL A 838 18.96 9.18 31.83
C VAL A 838 18.86 7.82 31.13
N SER A 839 19.53 7.66 30.00
CA SER A 839 19.59 6.40 29.24
C SER A 839 20.35 5.30 30.00
N THR A 840 19.91 4.05 29.85
CA THR A 840 20.48 2.90 30.57
C THR A 840 21.38 2.01 29.70
N LEU A 841 21.31 2.13 28.38
CA LEU A 841 22.10 1.36 27.41
C LEU A 841 23.32 2.18 26.98
N ILE A 842 24.29 2.33 27.89
CA ILE A 842 25.49 3.15 27.68
C ILE A 842 26.74 2.31 27.90
N GLY A 843 27.61 2.25 26.89
CA GLY A 843 28.90 1.58 26.95
C GLY A 843 30.08 2.52 27.22
N SER A 844 31.28 1.94 27.24
CA SER A 844 32.53 2.67 27.48
C SER A 844 33.61 2.24 26.49
N ILE A 845 34.69 3.01 26.34
CA ILE A 845 35.79 2.61 25.45
C ILE A 845 36.41 1.24 25.82
N THR A 846 36.37 0.86 27.10
CA THR A 846 36.89 -0.45 27.55
C THR A 846 35.88 -1.59 27.42
N THR A 847 34.60 -1.26 27.30
CA THR A 847 33.48 -2.20 27.15
C THR A 847 32.42 -1.56 26.26
N PRO A 848 32.67 -1.41 24.95
CA PRO A 848 31.68 -0.87 24.03
C PRO A 848 30.43 -1.78 24.03
N LEU A 849 29.24 -1.20 23.98
CA LEU A 849 28.02 -1.97 23.78
C LEU A 849 27.79 -2.22 22.29
N ASP A 850 27.28 -3.41 21.97
CA ASP A 850 26.92 -3.81 20.61
C ASP A 850 25.39 -3.76 20.45
N PRO A 851 24.86 -2.99 19.49
CA PRO A 851 23.42 -2.91 19.23
C PRO A 851 22.83 -4.18 18.56
N ASP A 852 23.66 -5.14 18.12
CA ASP A 852 23.20 -6.34 17.41
C ASP A 852 22.38 -6.01 16.14
N LEU A 853 22.96 -5.15 15.30
CA LEU A 853 22.40 -4.75 14.01
C LEU A 853 22.77 -5.77 12.93
N LEU A 854 21.83 -6.10 12.06
CA LEU A 854 22.08 -6.85 10.82
C LEU A 854 22.83 -5.99 9.81
N PRO A 855 23.36 -6.54 8.71
CA PRO A 855 23.93 -5.73 7.64
C PRO A 855 22.95 -4.68 7.11
N LEU A 856 23.46 -3.53 6.66
CA LEU A 856 22.64 -2.53 5.96
C LEU A 856 22.01 -3.17 4.71
N GLY A 857 20.69 -3.02 4.54
CA GLY A 857 19.97 -3.61 3.42
C GLY A 857 18.57 -3.04 3.24
N ASP A 858 17.90 -3.50 2.18
CA ASP A 858 16.52 -3.17 1.89
C ASP A 858 15.60 -4.11 2.66
N TYR A 859 15.00 -3.60 3.73
CA TYR A 859 14.13 -4.36 4.64
C TYR A 859 12.64 -4.00 4.46
N GLY A 860 12.24 -3.69 3.22
CA GLY A 860 10.85 -3.38 2.84
C GLY A 860 10.50 -1.89 2.70
N GLY A 861 11.45 -0.98 2.88
CA GLY A 861 11.24 0.46 2.72
C GLY A 861 11.94 1.07 1.50
N LEU A 862 11.64 2.33 1.19
CA LEU A 862 12.26 3.09 0.08
C LEU A 862 13.75 3.35 0.23
N THR A 863 14.28 3.27 1.46
CA THR A 863 15.70 3.49 1.76
C THR A 863 16.28 2.37 2.60
N GLN A 864 17.56 2.06 2.39
CA GLN A 864 18.28 1.04 3.15
C GLN A 864 18.33 1.38 4.64
N THR A 865 18.13 0.40 5.50
CA THR A 865 18.15 0.58 6.97
C THR A 865 18.82 -0.61 7.67
N PHE A 866 18.96 -0.52 8.99
CA PHE A 866 19.51 -1.59 9.83
C PHE A 866 18.37 -2.31 10.56
N ALA A 867 18.03 -3.51 10.12
CA ALA A 867 17.21 -4.44 10.90
C ALA A 867 18.00 -5.01 12.09
N PHE A 868 17.31 -5.68 13.02
CA PHE A 868 17.87 -6.15 14.28
C PHE A 868 17.99 -7.67 14.34
N GLY A 869 18.96 -8.17 15.11
CA GLY A 869 18.93 -9.56 15.55
C GLY A 869 17.75 -9.82 16.50
N SER A 870 17.31 -11.07 16.60
CA SER A 870 16.19 -11.47 17.47
C SER A 870 16.43 -11.26 18.98
N ASN A 871 17.68 -11.01 19.37
CA ASN A 871 18.08 -10.73 20.75
C ASN A 871 18.58 -9.30 20.96
N SER A 872 18.33 -8.41 19.99
CA SER A 872 18.86 -7.06 20.05
C SER A 872 18.35 -6.31 21.28
N PRO A 873 19.23 -5.56 21.99
CA PRO A 873 18.83 -4.71 23.12
C PRO A 873 17.97 -3.50 22.72
N LEU A 874 17.74 -3.29 21.42
CA LEU A 874 16.93 -2.20 20.87
C LEU A 874 15.44 -2.54 20.86
N LEU A 875 15.10 -3.84 20.84
CA LEU A 875 13.74 -4.35 20.74
C LEU A 875 12.91 -3.92 21.96
N ASN A 876 11.78 -3.27 21.70
CA ASN A 876 10.81 -2.76 22.66
C ASN A 876 11.44 -1.90 23.78
N ALA A 877 12.55 -1.22 23.49
CA ALA A 877 13.34 -0.49 24.49
C ALA A 877 13.14 1.03 24.42
N GLY A 878 12.41 1.52 23.42
CA GLY A 878 12.13 2.93 23.17
C GLY A 878 11.02 3.51 24.06
N SER A 879 10.61 4.74 23.72
CA SER A 879 9.54 5.47 24.38
C SER A 879 8.50 5.98 23.39
N ASP A 880 7.28 5.45 23.51
CA ASP A 880 6.13 5.84 22.69
C ASP A 880 5.83 7.34 22.82
N ALA A 881 6.02 7.91 24.02
CA ALA A 881 5.80 9.32 24.28
C ALA A 881 6.78 10.22 23.51
N LEU A 882 8.05 9.81 23.37
CA LEU A 882 9.04 10.55 22.60
C LEU A 882 8.75 10.47 21.10
N ALA A 883 8.41 9.27 20.59
CA ALA A 883 8.00 9.09 19.20
C ALA A 883 6.75 9.93 18.86
N THR A 884 5.73 9.89 19.72
CA THR A 884 4.51 10.69 19.59
C THR A 884 4.81 12.20 19.61
N ALA A 885 5.68 12.66 20.52
CA ALA A 885 6.04 14.07 20.61
C ALA A 885 6.81 14.58 19.37
N ALA A 886 7.50 13.68 18.67
CA ALA A 886 8.17 13.95 17.40
C ALA A 886 7.25 13.78 16.18
N GLY A 887 5.99 13.36 16.35
CA GLY A 887 5.05 13.14 15.26
C GLY A 887 5.33 11.87 14.44
N LEU A 888 6.07 10.91 15.00
CA LEU A 888 6.50 9.70 14.30
C LEU A 888 5.50 8.56 14.53
N THR A 889 4.64 8.30 13.54
CA THR A 889 3.71 7.15 13.52
C THR A 889 4.24 5.95 12.75
N LYS A 890 5.20 6.19 11.83
CA LYS A 890 5.85 5.18 11.00
C LYS A 890 7.36 5.17 11.20
N ASP A 891 8.00 4.02 10.97
CA ASP A 891 9.45 3.83 10.97
C ASP A 891 10.04 4.29 9.63
N GLN A 892 11.36 4.19 9.45
CA GLN A 892 12.03 4.70 8.25
C GLN A 892 11.49 4.06 6.97
N ARG A 893 10.98 2.83 7.07
CA ARG A 893 10.48 2.03 5.96
C ARG A 893 9.04 2.37 5.61
N GLY A 894 8.33 3.02 6.52
CA GLY A 894 6.88 3.23 6.45
C GLY A 894 6.06 2.24 7.28
N ALA A 895 6.71 1.34 8.05
CA ALA A 895 6.02 0.40 8.93
C ALA A 895 5.45 1.10 10.17
N ASN A 896 4.34 0.61 10.73
CA ASN A 896 3.74 1.21 11.91
C ASN A 896 4.68 1.13 13.12
N ARG A 897 4.88 2.25 13.83
CA ARG A 897 5.72 2.27 15.05
C ARG A 897 5.03 1.71 16.28
N PHE A 898 3.74 1.97 16.42
CA PHE A 898 3.00 1.64 17.63
C PHE A 898 2.41 0.23 17.55
N ASN A 899 3.28 -0.78 17.55
CA ASN A 899 2.93 -2.21 17.61
C ASN A 899 3.38 -2.83 18.95
N GLY A 900 3.09 -2.13 20.05
CA GLY A 900 3.68 -2.39 21.36
C GLY A 900 4.50 -1.20 21.85
N THR A 901 5.57 -1.46 22.58
CA THR A 901 6.52 -0.41 22.98
C THR A 901 7.49 -0.19 21.82
N VAL A 902 7.65 1.06 21.37
CA VAL A 902 8.51 1.35 20.21
C VAL A 902 9.94 0.88 20.42
N ASP A 903 10.61 0.49 19.33
CA ASP A 903 12.03 0.17 19.30
C ASP A 903 12.91 1.44 19.38
N ILE A 904 14.19 1.25 19.75
CA ILE A 904 15.21 2.30 19.66
C ILE A 904 15.80 2.30 18.24
N GLY A 905 15.79 3.46 17.56
CA GLY A 905 16.42 3.67 16.27
C GLY A 905 15.43 3.91 15.12
N ALA A 906 15.97 3.90 13.90
CA ALA A 906 15.24 4.20 12.67
C ALA A 906 14.30 3.06 12.21
N PHE A 907 14.55 1.84 12.68
CA PHE A 907 13.81 0.64 12.35
C PHE A 907 12.86 0.27 13.49
N GLU A 908 11.65 -0.17 13.15
CA GLU A 908 10.68 -0.77 14.09
C GLU A 908 10.35 -2.20 13.67
N SER A 909 10.74 -3.19 14.47
CA SER A 909 10.43 -4.59 14.22
C SER A 909 8.93 -4.87 14.30
N GLN A 910 8.39 -5.49 13.25
CA GLN A 910 7.03 -6.03 13.24
C GLN A 910 6.96 -7.48 13.72
N GLY A 911 8.08 -8.01 14.25
CA GLY A 911 8.23 -9.42 14.60
C GLY A 911 8.87 -10.24 13.47
N TYR A 912 9.15 -11.51 13.80
CA TYR A 912 9.83 -12.44 12.92
C TYR A 912 9.02 -13.73 12.78
N SER A 913 8.93 -14.25 11.56
CA SER A 913 8.18 -15.47 11.26
C SER A 913 8.99 -16.41 10.37
N LEU A 914 8.70 -17.71 10.44
CA LEU A 914 9.24 -18.73 9.55
C LEU A 914 8.24 -19.03 8.43
N ILE A 915 8.55 -18.64 7.19
CA ILE A 915 7.65 -18.87 6.05
C ILE A 915 8.11 -20.12 5.27
N PRO A 916 7.24 -21.12 5.04
CA PRO A 916 7.51 -22.24 4.14
C PRO A 916 7.90 -21.77 2.74
N THR A 917 9.03 -22.26 2.23
CA THR A 917 9.51 -21.94 0.86
C THR A 917 9.59 -23.16 -0.04
N THR A 918 9.77 -24.36 0.51
CA THR A 918 9.89 -25.60 -0.27
C THR A 918 9.36 -26.79 0.52
N GLY A 919 8.72 -27.73 -0.18
CA GLY A 919 8.26 -29.00 0.40
C GLY A 919 6.88 -28.94 1.06
N ASP A 920 6.12 -27.87 0.86
CA ASP A 920 4.72 -27.79 1.25
C ASP A 920 3.80 -28.51 0.25
N ALA A 921 2.58 -28.87 0.69
CA ALA A 921 1.52 -29.51 -0.09
C ALA A 921 1.95 -30.80 -0.84
N GLN A 922 2.96 -31.50 -0.35
CA GLN A 922 3.42 -32.76 -0.96
C GLN A 922 2.65 -33.96 -0.41
N SER A 923 2.50 -34.97 -1.26
CA SER A 923 1.80 -36.20 -0.96
C SER A 923 2.64 -37.43 -1.32
N THR A 924 2.55 -38.50 -0.54
CA THR A 924 3.20 -39.78 -0.83
C THR A 924 2.37 -40.95 -0.31
N ASP A 925 2.61 -42.15 -0.80
CA ASP A 925 1.94 -43.35 -0.28
C ASP A 925 2.31 -43.57 1.19
N VAL A 926 1.39 -44.12 1.99
CA VAL A 926 1.69 -44.53 3.37
C VAL A 926 2.99 -45.36 3.46
N GLU A 927 3.71 -45.20 4.57
CA GLU A 927 5.03 -45.82 4.81
C GLU A 927 6.15 -45.44 3.81
N THR A 928 5.93 -44.43 2.95
CA THR A 928 6.91 -43.96 1.95
C THR A 928 7.49 -42.61 2.33
N ALA A 929 8.74 -42.35 1.93
CA ALA A 929 9.39 -41.06 2.12
C ALA A 929 8.78 -40.00 1.21
N PHE A 930 8.67 -38.78 1.72
CA PHE A 930 8.32 -37.60 0.94
C PHE A 930 9.46 -37.22 -0.01
N GLY A 931 9.10 -36.67 -1.17
CA GLY A 931 10.06 -36.43 -2.26
C GLY A 931 10.94 -35.21 -2.08
N THR A 932 10.46 -34.22 -1.30
CA THR A 932 11.08 -32.90 -1.21
C THR A 932 11.43 -32.58 0.25
N ALA A 933 12.64 -32.06 0.49
CA ALA A 933 13.03 -31.55 1.79
C ALA A 933 12.18 -30.31 2.15
N LEU A 934 11.89 -30.13 3.43
CA LEU A 934 11.17 -28.97 3.91
C LEU A 934 12.14 -27.80 4.05
N ALA A 935 11.75 -26.61 3.65
CA ALA A 935 12.54 -25.41 3.88
C ALA A 935 11.65 -24.25 4.34
N VAL A 936 12.15 -23.48 5.32
CA VAL A 936 11.56 -22.22 5.76
C VAL A 936 12.54 -21.08 5.60
N GLN A 937 12.03 -19.90 5.26
CA GLN A 937 12.76 -18.64 5.24
C GLN A 937 12.41 -17.84 6.49
N LEU A 938 13.43 -17.38 7.22
CA LEU A 938 13.25 -16.37 8.24
C LEU A 938 12.98 -15.02 7.59
N VAL A 939 11.89 -14.38 7.98
CA VAL A 939 11.47 -13.08 7.47
C VAL A 939 11.19 -12.09 8.59
N GLU A 940 11.19 -10.81 8.23
CA GLU A 940 10.58 -9.76 9.04
C GLU A 940 9.16 -9.46 8.55
N ASN A 941 8.24 -9.28 9.49
CA ASN A 941 6.80 -9.37 9.24
C ASN A 941 6.17 -8.14 8.57
N PHE A 942 6.92 -7.06 8.31
CA PHE A 942 6.35 -5.89 7.66
C PHE A 942 5.89 -6.18 6.23
N VAL A 943 6.80 -6.71 5.40
CA VAL A 943 6.52 -7.13 4.02
C VAL A 943 7.12 -8.51 3.72
N ASN A 944 7.27 -9.33 4.76
CA ASN A 944 7.86 -10.68 4.68
C ASN A 944 9.26 -10.68 4.03
N THR A 945 10.07 -9.67 4.33
CA THR A 945 11.41 -9.55 3.74
C THR A 945 12.36 -10.58 4.35
N PRO A 946 13.10 -11.37 3.55
CA PRO A 946 14.11 -12.30 4.07
C PRO A 946 15.17 -11.62 4.95
N LEU A 947 15.46 -12.22 6.10
CA LEU A 947 16.47 -11.72 7.03
C LEU A 947 17.78 -12.53 6.95
N PRO A 948 18.95 -11.88 6.79
CA PRO A 948 20.23 -12.57 6.67
C PRO A 948 20.80 -12.98 8.04
N ILE A 949 20.05 -13.78 8.81
CA ILE A 949 20.44 -14.27 10.14
C ILE A 949 20.74 -15.76 10.07
N ALA A 950 22.01 -16.10 10.31
CA ALA A 950 22.45 -17.49 10.43
C ALA A 950 22.31 -18.03 11.86
N ASP A 951 22.42 -19.34 11.98
CA ASP A 951 22.53 -20.06 13.25
C ASP A 951 21.26 -20.01 14.14
N ILE A 952 20.09 -19.69 13.58
CA ILE A 952 18.80 -19.85 14.27
C ILE A 952 18.37 -21.30 14.21
N ASP A 953 18.23 -21.95 15.36
CA ASP A 953 17.77 -23.33 15.47
C ASP A 953 16.28 -23.44 15.07
N VAL A 954 16.02 -24.27 14.06
CA VAL A 954 14.68 -24.64 13.57
C VAL A 954 14.45 -26.13 13.78
N THR A 955 13.29 -26.47 14.34
CA THR A 955 12.85 -27.86 14.51
C THR A 955 11.59 -28.13 13.71
N PHE A 956 11.63 -29.11 12.81
CA PHE A 956 10.48 -29.59 12.06
C PHE A 956 9.82 -30.76 12.80
N THR A 957 8.60 -30.54 13.28
CA THR A 957 7.81 -31.52 14.05
C THR A 957 6.57 -31.90 13.28
N ALA A 958 6.47 -33.15 12.84
CA ALA A 958 5.24 -33.68 12.26
C ALA A 958 4.20 -33.92 13.36
N ASN A 959 3.07 -33.21 13.27
CA ASN A 959 1.94 -33.37 14.18
C ASN A 959 1.04 -34.50 13.68
N THR A 960 0.31 -35.15 14.59
CA THR A 960 -0.65 -36.19 14.21
C THR A 960 -1.97 -35.56 13.79
N GLY A 961 -2.38 -35.79 12.55
CA GLY A 961 -3.67 -35.35 12.01
C GLY A 961 -4.86 -36.12 12.59
N ALA A 962 -6.07 -35.64 12.31
CA ALA A 962 -7.31 -36.18 12.86
C ALA A 962 -7.56 -37.66 12.52
N SER A 963 -7.06 -38.13 11.37
CA SER A 963 -7.14 -39.53 10.94
C SER A 963 -6.08 -40.45 11.58
N GLY A 964 -5.14 -39.88 12.35
CA GLY A 964 -3.94 -40.59 12.81
C GLY A 964 -2.75 -40.49 11.84
N ALA A 965 -2.91 -39.87 10.67
CA ALA A 965 -1.83 -39.59 9.74
C ALA A 965 -0.75 -38.73 10.40
N SER A 966 0.51 -39.07 10.17
CA SER A 966 1.68 -38.32 10.65
C SER A 966 2.92 -38.71 9.84
N GLY A 967 4.06 -38.09 10.17
CA GLY A 967 5.36 -38.40 9.58
C GLY A 967 6.47 -38.56 10.61
N THR A 968 7.57 -39.23 10.23
CA THR A 968 8.79 -39.37 11.05
C THR A 968 10.06 -39.24 10.20
N PRO A 969 11.20 -38.81 10.75
CA PRO A 969 11.43 -38.35 12.14
C PRO A 969 11.08 -36.87 12.34
N THR A 970 11.01 -36.42 13.61
CA THR A 970 11.21 -35.01 13.96
C THR A 970 12.63 -34.62 13.56
N ILE A 971 12.78 -33.52 12.83
CA ILE A 971 14.08 -33.06 12.32
C ILE A 971 14.49 -31.84 13.15
N SER A 972 15.49 -32.02 14.02
CA SER A 972 16.03 -30.98 14.89
C SER A 972 17.48 -30.65 14.51
N ASN A 973 18.01 -29.56 15.07
CA ASN A 973 19.35 -29.01 14.75
C ASN A 973 19.49 -28.59 13.28
N VAL A 974 18.39 -28.17 12.66
CA VAL A 974 18.46 -27.41 11.41
C VAL A 974 18.74 -25.98 11.81
N VAL A 975 19.69 -25.33 11.16
CA VAL A 975 19.98 -23.92 11.41
C VAL A 975 19.73 -23.13 10.14
N THR A 976 19.33 -21.87 10.30
CA THR A 976 19.32 -20.92 9.18
C THR A 976 20.74 -20.66 8.68
N ASP A 977 20.89 -20.47 7.37
CA ASP A 977 22.15 -20.04 6.77
C ASP A 977 22.28 -18.51 6.75
N ASN A 978 23.31 -17.97 6.08
CA ASN A 978 23.55 -16.52 5.98
C ASN A 978 22.46 -15.75 5.20
N THR A 979 21.49 -16.44 4.62
CA THR A 979 20.33 -15.85 3.94
C THR A 979 19.06 -15.98 4.78
N GLY A 980 19.12 -16.60 5.96
CA GLY A 980 17.95 -16.89 6.79
C GLY A 980 17.20 -18.17 6.39
N LEU A 981 17.72 -18.94 5.44
CA LEU A 981 17.06 -20.16 4.95
C LEU A 981 17.45 -21.36 5.81
N ALA A 982 16.46 -22.07 6.34
CA ALA A 982 16.64 -23.34 7.04
C ALA A 982 16.04 -24.48 6.22
N THR A 983 16.89 -25.39 5.70
CA THR A 983 16.46 -26.56 4.93
C THR A 983 16.65 -27.85 5.72
N SER A 984 15.62 -28.69 5.77
CA SER A 984 15.64 -29.94 6.50
C SER A 984 16.74 -30.87 5.98
N THR A 985 17.50 -31.46 6.90
CA THR A 985 18.66 -32.32 6.57
C THR A 985 18.26 -33.72 6.09
N SER A 986 16.98 -34.07 6.22
CA SER A 986 16.37 -35.30 5.74
C SER A 986 14.92 -35.03 5.29
N VAL A 987 14.33 -36.00 4.57
CA VAL A 987 12.90 -36.01 4.25
C VAL A 987 12.11 -36.73 5.34
N ILE A 988 10.85 -36.33 5.52
CA ILE A 988 9.90 -37.01 6.38
C ILE A 988 9.41 -38.29 5.68
N THR A 989 9.07 -39.32 6.45
CA THR A 989 8.45 -40.58 5.98
C THR A 989 7.04 -40.67 6.53
N ALA A 990 6.06 -40.88 5.64
CA ALA A 990 4.66 -41.11 5.98
C ALA A 990 4.51 -42.29 6.93
N ASN A 991 3.56 -42.20 7.87
CA ASN A 991 3.16 -43.34 8.69
C ASN A 991 2.17 -44.25 7.92
N ALA A 992 1.62 -45.26 8.60
CA ALA A 992 0.70 -46.23 8.00
C ALA A 992 -0.75 -45.73 7.87
N GLU A 993 -1.07 -44.55 8.41
CA GLU A 993 -2.42 -43.99 8.43
C GLU A 993 -2.55 -42.95 7.31
N ALA A 994 -3.59 -43.08 6.49
CA ALA A 994 -3.87 -42.16 5.40
C ALA A 994 -4.56 -40.88 5.90
N GLY A 995 -4.37 -39.78 5.18
CA GLY A 995 -4.94 -38.46 5.47
C GLY A 995 -3.89 -37.38 5.64
N ASP A 996 -4.37 -36.19 5.94
CA ASP A 996 -3.54 -34.99 6.04
C ASP A 996 -2.97 -34.81 7.44
N PHE A 997 -1.78 -34.23 7.50
CA PHE A 997 -1.14 -33.83 8.75
C PHE A 997 -0.26 -32.61 8.53
N THR A 998 -0.02 -31.86 9.61
CA THR A 998 0.80 -30.66 9.57
C THR A 998 2.21 -30.95 10.04
N VAL A 999 3.22 -30.32 9.44
CA VAL A 999 4.57 -30.23 10.02
C VAL A 999 4.79 -28.80 10.49
N THR A 1000 5.10 -28.62 11.76
CA THR A 1000 5.45 -27.32 12.35
C THR A 1000 6.95 -27.13 12.30
N ALA A 1001 7.44 -26.06 11.68
CA ALA A 1001 8.80 -25.56 11.82
C ALA A 1001 8.82 -24.50 12.92
N SER A 1002 9.49 -24.78 14.03
CA SER A 1002 9.50 -23.90 15.20
C SER A 1002 10.89 -23.46 15.62
N SER A 1003 10.96 -22.25 16.18
CA SER A 1003 12.14 -21.66 16.81
C SER A 1003 11.76 -20.87 18.07
N SER A 1004 12.74 -20.41 18.86
CA SER A 1004 12.48 -19.59 20.04
C SER A 1004 12.19 -18.15 19.63
N ASP A 1005 11.14 -17.55 20.17
CA ASP A 1005 10.80 -16.13 20.00
C ASP A 1005 10.61 -15.69 18.53
N ILE A 1006 10.27 -16.65 17.66
CA ILE A 1006 9.95 -16.49 16.24
C ILE A 1006 8.65 -17.26 15.99
N GLU A 1007 7.75 -16.71 15.19
CA GLU A 1007 6.49 -17.37 14.84
C GLU A 1007 6.73 -18.63 14.00
N ASP A 1008 5.99 -19.70 14.32
CA ASP A 1008 6.12 -21.01 13.69
C ASP A 1008 5.62 -21.01 12.23
N GLY A 1009 6.31 -21.77 11.38
CA GLY A 1009 5.89 -22.06 10.01
C GLY A 1009 5.16 -23.40 9.91
N PHE A 1010 4.16 -23.51 9.03
CA PHE A 1010 3.34 -24.72 8.89
C PHE A 1010 3.37 -25.28 7.48
N PHE A 1011 3.63 -26.58 7.35
CA PHE A 1011 3.50 -27.33 6.11
C PHE A 1011 2.31 -28.28 6.19
N THR A 1012 1.58 -28.46 5.11
CA THR A 1012 0.50 -29.43 4.96
C THR A 1012 0.96 -30.60 4.07
N LEU A 1013 1.00 -31.81 4.63
CA LEU A 1013 1.43 -33.01 3.92
C LEU A 1013 0.33 -34.07 3.96
N THR A 1014 0.27 -34.91 2.91
CA THR A 1014 -0.78 -35.94 2.77
C THR A 1014 -0.18 -37.34 2.65
N ASN A 1015 -0.65 -38.26 3.50
CA ASN A 1015 -0.42 -39.69 3.36
C ASN A 1015 -1.52 -40.30 2.48
N ILE A 1016 -1.17 -40.80 1.30
CA ILE A 1016 -2.12 -41.41 0.37
C ILE A 1016 -2.32 -42.88 0.74
N ALA A 1017 -3.59 -43.29 0.86
CA ALA A 1017 -3.93 -44.69 1.10
C ALA A 1017 -3.44 -45.56 -0.07
N LEU A 1018 -2.79 -46.68 0.24
CA LEU A 1018 -2.45 -47.67 -0.78
C LEU A 1018 -3.73 -48.14 -1.49
N PRO A 1019 -3.74 -48.22 -2.83
CA PRO A 1019 -4.87 -48.80 -3.55
C PRO A 1019 -5.10 -50.23 -3.06
N PRO A 1020 -6.36 -50.70 -2.97
CA PRO A 1020 -6.64 -52.07 -2.58
C PRO A 1020 -5.90 -53.02 -3.52
N GLU A 1021 -5.18 -53.98 -2.94
CA GLU A 1021 -4.47 -55.03 -3.68
C GLU A 1021 -5.46 -55.67 -4.68
N PRO A 1022 -5.14 -55.76 -5.99
CA PRO A 1022 -6.05 -56.35 -6.95
C PRO A 1022 -6.36 -57.79 -6.52
N GLU A 1023 -7.66 -58.14 -6.46
CA GLU A 1023 -8.07 -59.52 -6.15
C GLU A 1023 -7.30 -60.50 -7.06
N PRO A 1024 -6.76 -61.61 -6.52
CA PRO A 1024 -6.01 -62.56 -7.33
C PRO A 1024 -6.91 -63.09 -8.46
N GLU A 1025 -6.45 -62.96 -9.70
CA GLU A 1025 -7.15 -63.53 -10.86
C GLU A 1025 -7.45 -65.03 -10.61
N PRO A 1026 -8.66 -65.51 -10.95
CA PRO A 1026 -9.00 -66.92 -10.82
C PRO A 1026 -8.08 -67.76 -11.73
N GLU A 1027 -7.52 -68.86 -11.18
CA GLU A 1027 -6.72 -69.83 -11.92
C GLU A 1027 -7.39 -70.25 -13.25
N PRO A 1028 -6.64 -70.37 -14.36
CA PRO A 1028 -7.23 -70.75 -15.63
C PRO A 1028 -7.74 -72.20 -15.58
N GLU A 1029 -8.97 -72.43 -16.05
CA GLU A 1029 -9.50 -73.77 -16.26
C GLU A 1029 -8.61 -74.58 -17.23
N PRO A 1030 -8.44 -75.89 -17.02
CA PRO A 1030 -7.58 -76.71 -17.86
C PRO A 1030 -8.14 -76.81 -19.29
N GLU A 1031 -7.32 -76.43 -20.28
CA GLU A 1031 -7.69 -76.51 -21.70
C GLU A 1031 -8.12 -77.93 -22.14
N PRO A 1032 -9.08 -78.04 -23.09
CA PRO A 1032 -9.54 -79.32 -23.57
C PRO A 1032 -8.44 -80.02 -24.38
N ILE A 1033 -8.12 -81.26 -23.98
CA ILE A 1033 -7.18 -82.13 -24.70
C ILE A 1033 -7.75 -82.43 -26.10
N ILE A 1034 -7.24 -81.72 -27.10
CA ILE A 1034 -7.43 -81.99 -28.52
C ILE A 1034 -6.62 -83.24 -28.89
N SER A 1035 -7.25 -84.25 -29.53
CA SER A 1035 -6.57 -85.49 -29.87
C SER A 1035 -5.57 -85.31 -31.02
N GLU A 1036 -4.54 -86.15 -31.08
CA GLU A 1036 -3.48 -86.14 -32.12
C GLU A 1036 -4.04 -86.10 -33.56
N THR A 1037 -5.26 -86.61 -33.76
CA THR A 1037 -5.95 -86.62 -35.06
C THR A 1037 -6.52 -85.25 -35.46
N GLN A 1038 -6.82 -84.36 -34.50
CA GLN A 1038 -7.20 -82.96 -34.77
C GLN A 1038 -5.97 -82.07 -35.01
N ARG A 1039 -4.81 -82.43 -34.46
CA ARG A 1039 -3.53 -81.74 -34.72
C ARG A 1039 -3.04 -81.91 -36.16
N GLU A 1040 -3.16 -83.11 -36.73
CA GLU A 1040 -2.78 -83.38 -38.14
C GLU A 1040 -3.76 -82.76 -39.17
N ALA A 1041 -5.01 -82.51 -38.78
CA ALA A 1041 -5.99 -81.83 -39.64
C ALA A 1041 -5.78 -80.31 -39.68
N ILE A 1042 -5.32 -79.71 -38.57
CA ILE A 1042 -5.03 -78.28 -38.47
C ILE A 1042 -3.67 -77.95 -39.13
N GLN A 1043 -2.66 -78.83 -38.99
CA GLN A 1043 -1.35 -78.62 -39.62
C GLN A 1043 -1.40 -78.65 -41.17
N ASN A 1044 -2.28 -79.48 -41.77
CA ASN A 1044 -2.44 -79.54 -43.23
C ASN A 1044 -3.26 -78.38 -43.82
N LEU A 1045 -3.95 -77.58 -42.99
CA LEU A 1045 -4.64 -76.38 -43.46
C LEU A 1045 -3.72 -75.14 -43.50
N PHE A 1046 -2.67 -75.11 -42.67
CA PHE A 1046 -1.81 -73.93 -42.50
C PHE A 1046 -0.65 -73.84 -43.50
N ASP A 1047 -0.25 -74.93 -44.17
CA ASP A 1047 0.84 -74.92 -45.16
C ASP A 1047 0.41 -74.48 -46.58
N SER A 1048 -0.80 -73.93 -46.77
CA SER A 1048 -1.32 -73.59 -48.11
C SER A 1048 -1.88 -72.18 -48.31
N ASN A 1049 -1.66 -71.23 -47.40
CA ASN A 1049 -2.05 -69.83 -47.64
C ASN A 1049 -1.12 -68.83 -46.93
N GLU A 1050 0.08 -68.65 -47.48
CA GLU A 1050 0.73 -67.33 -47.45
C GLU A 1050 -0.03 -66.40 -48.40
N SER A 1051 -0.68 -65.33 -47.88
CA SER A 1051 -0.81 -64.03 -48.57
C SER A 1051 -1.60 -63.03 -47.71
N THR A 1052 -0.86 -62.07 -47.14
CA THR A 1052 -1.20 -60.63 -46.98
C THR A 1052 -2.47 -60.21 -46.19
N THR A 1053 -2.21 -59.83 -44.94
CA THR A 1053 -3.00 -59.12 -43.90
C THR A 1053 -3.49 -57.71 -44.34
N THR A 1054 -4.81 -57.48 -44.42
CA THR A 1054 -5.79 -56.90 -43.45
C THR A 1054 -5.81 -55.36 -43.31
N GLY A 1055 -6.84 -54.75 -43.95
CA GLY A 1055 -7.48 -53.50 -43.54
C GLY A 1055 -8.59 -53.75 -42.48
N LEU A 1056 -8.81 -52.80 -41.58
CA LEU A 1056 -9.88 -51.77 -41.57
C LEU A 1056 -11.27 -52.25 -41.15
N ALA A 1057 -11.71 -51.79 -39.96
CA ALA A 1057 -13.00 -51.16 -39.61
C ALA A 1057 -13.23 -51.32 -38.09
N GLU A 1058 -13.20 -50.30 -37.22
CA GLU A 1058 -13.91 -48.99 -37.09
C GLU A 1058 -15.27 -49.04 -36.36
N GLN A 1059 -15.41 -48.01 -35.49
CA GLN A 1059 -16.55 -47.54 -34.66
C GLN A 1059 -16.71 -48.22 -33.28
N SER A 1060 -16.78 -47.51 -32.14
CA SER A 1060 -16.93 -46.07 -31.84
C SER A 1060 -16.91 -45.83 -30.32
N LEU A 1061 -16.73 -44.55 -29.92
CA LEU A 1061 -17.02 -43.85 -28.63
C LEU A 1061 -15.79 -43.65 -27.71
N GLU A 1062 -15.31 -42.39 -27.57
CA GLU A 1062 -15.52 -41.46 -26.41
C GLU A 1062 -14.56 -41.83 -25.25
N GLU A 1063 -13.87 -40.95 -24.51
CA GLU A 1063 -13.61 -39.52 -24.49
C GLU A 1063 -12.44 -39.33 -23.48
N SER A 1064 -11.66 -38.25 -23.62
CA SER A 1064 -10.89 -37.52 -22.57
C SER A 1064 -9.64 -38.09 -21.85
N ALA A 1065 -8.62 -37.20 -21.79
CA ALA A 1065 -7.54 -37.01 -20.81
C ALA A 1065 -6.43 -38.08 -20.72
N SER A 1066 -5.20 -37.82 -20.28
CA SER A 1066 -4.30 -36.66 -20.15
C SER A 1066 -3.05 -37.27 -19.50
N GLN A 1067 -1.87 -36.79 -19.88
CA GLN A 1067 -0.60 -36.84 -19.12
C GLN A 1067 0.01 -38.20 -18.67
N VAL A 1068 1.21 -38.51 -19.18
CA VAL A 1068 2.54 -38.40 -18.50
C VAL A 1068 2.90 -39.61 -17.63
N ILE A 1069 3.85 -40.42 -18.14
CA ILE A 1069 4.79 -41.21 -17.34
C ILE A 1069 6.17 -41.04 -18.02
N PRO A 1070 7.25 -40.71 -17.29
CA PRO A 1070 8.59 -40.74 -17.85
C PRO A 1070 9.18 -42.15 -17.69
N THR A 1071 9.90 -42.63 -18.71
CA THR A 1071 10.81 -43.76 -18.56
C THR A 1071 12.09 -43.49 -19.34
N THR A 1072 13.19 -43.58 -18.62
CA THR A 1072 14.57 -43.58 -19.08
C THR A 1072 14.90 -44.92 -19.75
N GLN A 1073 15.48 -44.89 -20.96
CA GLN A 1073 16.82 -45.40 -21.30
C GLN A 1073 16.99 -45.93 -22.74
N LEU A 1074 18.07 -45.43 -23.35
CA LEU A 1074 19.07 -46.11 -24.19
C LEU A 1074 18.82 -46.40 -25.69
N LEU A 1075 19.78 -45.84 -26.45
CA LEU A 1075 20.50 -46.31 -27.64
C LEU A 1075 19.90 -46.18 -29.06
N ASP A 1076 20.53 -45.23 -29.77
CA ASP A 1076 21.38 -45.46 -30.96
C ASP A 1076 20.69 -45.73 -32.31
N THR A 1077 20.75 -44.78 -33.25
CA THR A 1077 21.63 -44.87 -34.45
C THR A 1077 21.38 -43.76 -35.50
N ALA A 1078 22.45 -43.00 -35.74
CA ALA A 1078 23.10 -42.71 -37.04
C ALA A 1078 22.53 -41.74 -38.12
N SER A 1079 23.43 -40.79 -38.44
CA SER A 1079 23.75 -40.12 -39.72
C SER A 1079 22.89 -38.93 -40.13
N GLY A 1080 23.40 -37.78 -40.56
CA GLY A 1080 24.72 -37.20 -40.89
C GLY A 1080 24.43 -35.78 -41.46
N ALA A 1081 25.29 -34.76 -41.51
CA ALA A 1081 26.73 -34.72 -41.71
C ALA A 1081 27.30 -33.29 -41.51
N GLU A 1082 28.60 -33.26 -41.15
CA GLU A 1082 29.66 -32.28 -41.50
C GLU A 1082 29.57 -30.81 -41.00
N ALA A 1083 30.63 -30.16 -40.52
CA ALA A 1083 32.04 -30.48 -40.23
C ALA A 1083 32.59 -29.29 -39.41
N GLY A 1084 33.33 -29.50 -38.31
CA GLY A 1084 34.80 -29.48 -38.27
C GLY A 1084 35.29 -28.14 -37.68
N SER A 1085 36.27 -28.03 -36.78
CA SER A 1085 37.30 -28.95 -36.30
C SER A 1085 38.02 -28.28 -35.12
N ASP A 1086 38.17 -28.98 -33.99
CA ASP A 1086 39.44 -29.46 -33.38
C ASP A 1086 40.12 -28.47 -32.42
N GLU A 1087 40.13 -28.75 -31.10
CA GLU A 1087 41.00 -29.69 -30.35
C GLU A 1087 42.28 -28.97 -29.86
N THR A 1088 42.77 -29.05 -28.62
CA THR A 1088 43.09 -30.25 -27.82
C THR A 1088 43.61 -29.86 -26.40
N THR A 1089 43.33 -30.75 -25.45
CA THR A 1089 44.19 -31.33 -24.37
C THR A 1089 44.66 -30.57 -23.12
N ASP A 1090 44.26 -31.16 -21.99
CA ASP A 1090 45.05 -31.74 -20.88
C ASP A 1090 45.91 -30.89 -19.91
N ASN A 1091 45.55 -31.12 -18.64
CA ASN A 1091 46.38 -31.49 -17.49
C ASN A 1091 47.16 -30.45 -16.65
N GLU A 1092 46.87 -30.59 -15.36
CA GLU A 1092 47.75 -30.66 -14.19
C GLU A 1092 48.46 -29.38 -13.67
N GLU A 1093 48.06 -29.07 -12.43
CA GLU A 1093 48.89 -28.85 -11.23
C GLU A 1093 50.21 -28.04 -11.30
N GLU A 1094 50.17 -27.01 -10.47
CA GLU A 1094 51.20 -26.55 -9.54
C GLU A 1094 52.41 -25.69 -9.97
N CYS A 1095 52.49 -24.59 -9.21
CA CYS A 1095 53.68 -23.97 -8.63
C CYS A 1095 54.63 -23.13 -9.53
N SER A 1096 54.49 -21.81 -9.33
CA SER A 1096 55.54 -20.89 -8.82
C SER A 1096 56.91 -20.92 -9.50
N VAL A 1097 57.32 -19.79 -10.12
CA VAL A 1097 58.42 -18.93 -9.63
C VAL A 1097 58.34 -17.55 -10.33
N ASP A 1098 58.14 -16.51 -9.51
CA ASP A 1098 58.86 -15.23 -9.42
C ASP A 1098 59.64 -14.70 -10.65
N GLY A 1099 59.40 -13.44 -11.02
CA GLY A 1099 60.12 -12.79 -12.10
C GLY A 1099 59.68 -11.37 -12.44
N SER A 1100 59.80 -10.49 -11.46
CA SER A 1100 60.05 -9.04 -11.57
C SER A 1100 60.24 -8.41 -12.97
N GLY A 1101 59.61 -7.25 -13.19
CA GLY A 1101 60.19 -6.22 -14.06
C GLY A 1101 59.20 -5.34 -14.82
N GLU A 1102 58.72 -4.31 -14.14
CA GLU A 1102 58.55 -2.92 -14.61
C GLU A 1102 58.13 -2.65 -16.08
N GLY A 1103 56.94 -2.01 -16.21
CA GLY A 1103 56.88 -0.63 -16.70
C GLY A 1103 56.63 -0.41 -18.19
N CYS A 1104 55.36 -0.27 -18.55
CA CYS A 1104 54.79 0.98 -19.09
C CYS A 1104 53.26 0.95 -19.01
#